data_AF-A0A4R8CN84-F1
#
_entry.id   AF-A0A4R8CN84-F1
#
_cell.length_a   1.000
_cell.length_b   1.000
_cell.length_c   1.000
_cell.angle_alpha   90.00
_cell.angle_beta   90.00
_cell.angle_gamma   90.00
#
_symmetry.space_group_name_H-M   'P 1'
#
loop_
_entity.id
_entity.type
_entity.pdbx_description
1 polymer ?
#
loop_
_entity_poly.entity_id
_entity_poly.type
_entity_poly.pdbx_seq_one_letter_code
_entity_poly.pdbx_strand_id
1 'polypeptide(L)'
;MALAAPSAPPPDPVNAWQYPHWPQKQPWQESGQDQRVAKTVSQGLPGPIDPQNWENPDHMTWDDYTKPPGTNWADPAVKGSQRTFKGALVLLDYPNQDFVITKPKGSTVFGNPSAAANGVPRDQVAQFYKNFLNTPEPLNHGHTLHEYWMEDSGGRYGVDLTAFGPYRMPGKSHEYGMEFQSPAECPAGDNCDRDIRTDGKAAWVADQGAEVPAGFDFVFFLSAGQDESSTWQEFGMMKFPTKEDVTDDFGPPDPALPNWSDTRYVDWTSWAAGSSIWPNAGGGSSTQAESSGMAVFAHEFSHILGIGDNYNNPYGVPPRRSYTGIWEMLSRGSFNGPGGPHSRWMIPATGGASMGAQHMLRNKIKLQMVDEQNVLRLSREALASSGVVIANVTARSVKPGAKDLSGINIELGGAGDLDAPCNAATDPLCDGRGYQNYTVEVVDRMGTDSFTPDSGVLLAKTKNQDRAPFEWVVDANPQDINMTDYVLPDGTKVPITIGDYRQLSDALFHAGTNSGSEYEYTDTANRLHFYITNVHRDRKGVLSYTVAIRSLDGSGAQKRGVRVLPTVAKPDRSGVQTCNFSLTNTGKAGTTSGPEDITQYLKGDVYRLSAKADGWPIALPNALATADAGQQITVPVYTKPGTGPIGKITLTATSESDPTKTSTATCIAIKH
;
A
#
# COMPACT_ATOMS: atom_id res chain seq x y z
N MET A 1 -14.70 -2.95 56.09
CA MET A 1 -14.57 -2.61 54.66
C MET A 1 -14.71 -3.90 53.89
N ALA A 2 -15.79 -4.08 53.14
CA ALA A 2 -15.95 -5.25 52.28
C ALA A 2 -15.04 -5.08 51.06
N LEU A 3 -14.09 -6.00 50.89
CA LEU A 3 -13.29 -6.11 49.68
C LEU A 3 -14.26 -6.42 48.53
N ALA A 4 -14.33 -5.51 47.55
CA ALA A 4 -15.04 -5.80 46.31
C ALA A 4 -14.42 -7.06 45.70
N ALA A 5 -15.26 -8.04 45.36
CA ALA A 5 -14.83 -9.19 44.60
C ALA A 5 -14.17 -8.70 43.29
N PRO A 6 -13.05 -9.30 42.85
CA PRO A 6 -12.46 -8.95 41.57
C PRO A 6 -13.54 -9.09 40.49
N SER A 7 -13.80 -8.01 39.75
CA SER A 7 -14.71 -8.05 38.61
C SER A 7 -14.22 -9.14 37.66
N ALA A 8 -15.16 -9.92 37.11
CA ALA A 8 -14.82 -10.87 36.05
C ALA A 8 -14.06 -10.11 34.94
N PRO A 9 -12.97 -10.68 34.39
CA PRO A 9 -12.25 -10.04 33.31
C PRO A 9 -13.23 -9.73 32.17
N PRO A 10 -13.10 -8.56 31.53
CA PRO A 10 -13.96 -8.20 30.41
C PRO A 10 -13.87 -9.27 29.32
N PRO A 11 -14.95 -9.48 28.54
CA PRO A 11 -14.90 -10.38 27.41
C PRO A 11 -13.81 -9.92 26.43
N ASP A 12 -13.24 -10.88 25.69
CA ASP A 12 -12.29 -10.54 24.64
C ASP A 12 -12.93 -9.59 23.62
N PRO A 13 -12.18 -8.61 23.11
CA PRO A 13 -12.64 -7.79 22.00
C PRO A 13 -12.90 -8.67 20.77
N VAL A 14 -13.78 -8.21 19.88
CA VAL A 14 -14.04 -8.87 18.60
C VAL A 14 -12.75 -9.02 17.81
N ASN A 15 -11.92 -7.99 17.81
CA ASN A 15 -10.60 -8.00 17.21
C ASN A 15 -9.52 -8.05 18.30
N ALA A 16 -8.63 -9.05 18.25
CA ALA A 16 -7.68 -9.32 19.33
C ALA A 16 -6.73 -8.13 19.63
N TRP A 17 -6.40 -7.31 18.64
CA TRP A 17 -5.55 -6.12 18.79
C TRP A 17 -6.22 -4.93 19.47
N GLN A 18 -7.54 -4.97 19.66
CA GLN A 18 -8.27 -3.92 20.40
C GLN A 18 -8.24 -4.14 21.92
N TYR A 19 -7.46 -5.12 22.38
CA TYR A 19 -7.35 -5.45 23.80
C TYR A 19 -6.86 -4.25 24.62
N PRO A 20 -7.47 -3.95 25.78
CA PRO A 20 -7.11 -2.79 26.60
C PRO A 20 -5.80 -3.05 27.38
N HIS A 21 -4.66 -3.01 26.68
CA HIS A 21 -3.36 -3.29 27.29
C HIS A 21 -2.60 -2.04 27.75
N TRP A 22 -2.89 -0.89 27.16
CA TRP A 22 -2.21 0.38 27.41
C TRP A 22 -2.88 1.20 28.54
N PRO A 23 -2.14 2.10 29.21
CA PRO A 23 -2.71 2.98 30.23
C PRO A 23 -3.79 3.93 29.70
N GLN A 24 -3.67 4.32 28.43
CA GLN A 24 -4.66 5.13 27.72
C GLN A 24 -5.29 4.34 26.58
N LYS A 25 -6.53 4.69 26.25
CA LYS A 25 -7.20 4.16 25.08
C LYS A 25 -6.53 4.71 23.81
N GLN A 26 -6.23 3.82 22.89
CA GLN A 26 -5.47 4.13 21.68
C GLN A 26 -6.37 4.33 20.46
N PRO A 27 -5.90 5.00 19.38
CA PRO A 27 -6.71 5.31 18.20
C PRO A 27 -7.37 4.08 17.54
N TRP A 28 -6.65 2.98 17.33
CA TRP A 28 -7.20 1.74 16.70
C TRP A 28 -8.19 0.96 17.60
N GLN A 29 -8.33 1.37 18.87
CA GLN A 29 -9.37 0.83 19.78
C GLN A 29 -10.70 1.57 19.64
N GLU A 30 -10.79 2.53 18.72
CA GLU A 30 -11.98 3.27 18.39
C GLU A 30 -12.43 2.92 16.97
N SER A 31 -13.73 3.07 16.69
CA SER A 31 -14.20 3.08 15.32
C SER A 31 -13.72 4.37 14.65
N GLY A 32 -13.18 4.25 13.44
CA GLY A 32 -12.76 5.41 12.66
C GLY A 32 -13.90 6.39 12.37
N GLN A 33 -13.54 7.65 12.15
CA GLN A 33 -14.45 8.58 11.49
C GLN A 33 -14.42 8.32 9.98
N ASP A 34 -15.59 8.15 9.37
CA ASP A 34 -15.77 8.11 7.92
C ASP A 34 -15.25 9.42 7.30
N GLN A 35 -14.01 9.43 6.78
CA GLN A 35 -13.50 10.52 5.94
C GLN A 35 -14.13 10.41 4.55
N ARG A 36 -15.40 10.77 4.45
CA ARG A 36 -16.15 10.72 3.18
C ARG A 36 -16.32 12.10 2.60
N VAL A 37 -15.87 12.27 1.37
CA VAL A 37 -16.14 13.48 0.59
C VAL A 37 -17.65 13.57 0.33
N ALA A 38 -18.20 14.76 0.52
CA ALA A 38 -19.64 14.99 0.45
C ALA A 38 -20.19 14.61 -0.93
N LYS A 39 -21.24 13.76 -0.96
CA LYS A 39 -21.95 13.36 -2.19
C LYS A 39 -22.65 14.51 -2.91
N THR A 40 -22.76 15.68 -2.28
CA THR A 40 -23.34 16.91 -2.82
C THR A 40 -22.54 18.13 -2.37
N VAL A 41 -22.34 19.09 -3.27
CA VAL A 41 -21.73 20.40 -2.92
C VAL A 41 -22.74 21.33 -2.25
N SER A 42 -22.29 22.47 -1.70
CA SER A 42 -23.02 23.41 -0.82
C SER A 42 -24.28 24.09 -1.41
N GLN A 43 -24.80 23.62 -2.55
CA GLN A 43 -26.02 24.08 -3.23
C GLN A 43 -26.95 22.91 -3.63
N GLY A 44 -26.67 21.70 -3.14
CA GLY A 44 -27.40 20.48 -3.49
C GLY A 44 -27.23 20.05 -4.95
N LEU A 45 -26.14 20.47 -5.59
CA LEU A 45 -25.68 19.92 -6.87
C LEU A 45 -24.89 18.63 -6.62
N PRO A 46 -24.76 17.74 -7.63
CA PRO A 46 -23.98 16.50 -7.49
C PRO A 46 -22.53 16.77 -7.05
N GLY A 47 -22.00 15.86 -6.22
CA GLY A 47 -20.59 15.83 -5.80
C GLY A 47 -19.63 15.34 -6.90
N PRO A 48 -18.36 15.08 -6.55
CA PRO A 48 -17.35 14.59 -7.50
C PRO A 48 -17.75 13.25 -8.12
N ILE A 49 -17.25 12.98 -9.33
CA ILE A 49 -17.44 11.68 -10.00
C ILE A 49 -16.61 10.57 -9.37
N ASP A 50 -15.53 10.95 -8.69
CA ASP A 50 -14.54 10.08 -8.07
C ASP A 50 -14.08 10.68 -6.75
N PRO A 51 -14.91 10.65 -5.70
CA PRO A 51 -14.52 11.14 -4.38
C PRO A 51 -13.40 10.27 -3.79
N GLN A 52 -12.32 10.90 -3.36
CA GLN A 52 -11.33 10.27 -2.50
C GLN A 52 -11.97 10.01 -1.14
N ASN A 53 -12.04 8.74 -0.75
CA ASN A 53 -12.58 8.32 0.56
C ASN A 53 -11.59 7.34 1.17
N TRP A 54 -10.38 7.84 1.42
CA TRP A 54 -9.34 7.03 2.02
C TRP A 54 -9.72 6.68 3.47
N GLU A 55 -9.18 5.57 3.96
CA GLU A 55 -9.43 5.07 5.30
C GLU A 55 -8.11 4.73 5.99
N ASN A 56 -7.99 5.09 7.26
CA ASN A 56 -6.83 4.71 8.07
C ASN A 56 -6.84 3.19 8.30
N PRO A 57 -5.76 2.45 7.93
CA PRO A 57 -5.66 1.01 8.19
C PRO A 57 -5.93 0.59 9.64
N ASP A 58 -5.69 1.47 10.61
CA ASP A 58 -5.99 1.27 12.04
C ASP A 58 -7.47 0.92 12.31
N HIS A 59 -8.37 1.37 11.45
CA HIS A 59 -9.81 1.21 11.61
C HIS A 59 -10.39 0.08 10.73
N MET A 60 -9.59 -0.49 9.83
CA MET A 60 -10.03 -1.56 8.96
C MET A 60 -10.12 -2.89 9.71
N THR A 61 -11.03 -3.74 9.25
CA THR A 61 -11.31 -5.07 9.77
C THR A 61 -11.41 -6.07 8.63
N TRP A 62 -11.46 -7.37 8.93
CA TRP A 62 -11.63 -8.40 7.89
C TRP A 62 -12.92 -8.24 7.05
N ASP A 63 -13.91 -7.46 7.51
CA ASP A 63 -15.11 -7.13 6.74
C ASP A 63 -14.81 -6.21 5.54
N ASP A 64 -13.66 -5.53 5.52
CA ASP A 64 -13.22 -4.67 4.42
C ASP A 64 -12.58 -5.45 3.27
N TYR A 65 -12.29 -6.75 3.47
CA TYR A 65 -11.73 -7.59 2.40
C TYR A 65 -12.73 -7.76 1.25
N THR A 66 -12.28 -7.44 0.03
CA THR A 66 -13.05 -7.61 -1.19
C THR A 66 -12.33 -8.54 -2.14
N LYS A 67 -12.88 -9.72 -2.39
CA LYS A 67 -12.24 -10.72 -3.28
C LYS A 67 -12.14 -10.23 -4.73
N PRO A 68 -10.98 -10.40 -5.41
CA PRO A 68 -10.85 -10.16 -6.84
C PRO A 68 -11.79 -11.04 -7.69
N PRO A 69 -12.46 -10.50 -8.71
CA PRO A 69 -13.49 -11.24 -9.44
C PRO A 69 -12.90 -12.38 -10.28
N GLY A 70 -13.54 -13.54 -10.23
CA GLY A 70 -13.20 -14.69 -11.09
C GLY A 70 -11.94 -15.47 -10.67
N THR A 71 -11.45 -15.28 -9.44
CA THR A 71 -10.24 -15.92 -8.94
C THR A 71 -10.56 -16.99 -7.88
N ASN A 72 -9.64 -17.94 -7.73
CA ASN A 72 -9.64 -18.93 -6.65
C ASN A 72 -8.20 -19.20 -6.20
N TRP A 73 -7.46 -18.12 -5.93
CA TRP A 73 -6.02 -18.17 -5.70
C TRP A 73 -5.62 -18.84 -4.38
N ALA A 74 -6.51 -18.90 -3.40
CA ALA A 74 -6.29 -19.63 -2.15
C ALA A 74 -6.34 -21.16 -2.31
N ASP A 75 -6.84 -21.70 -3.42
CA ASP A 75 -6.93 -23.15 -3.62
C ASP A 75 -5.52 -23.77 -3.82
N PRO A 76 -5.03 -24.59 -2.87
CA PRO A 76 -3.66 -25.11 -2.91
C PRO A 76 -3.41 -26.12 -4.04
N ALA A 77 -4.49 -26.61 -4.68
CA ALA A 77 -4.40 -27.46 -5.87
C ALA A 77 -4.06 -26.67 -7.14
N VAL A 78 -4.34 -25.36 -7.16
CA VAL A 78 -3.98 -24.48 -8.26
C VAL A 78 -2.48 -24.16 -8.16
N LYS A 79 -1.74 -24.37 -9.24
CA LYS A 79 -0.30 -24.06 -9.29
C LYS A 79 -0.06 -22.79 -10.10
N GLY A 80 0.99 -22.07 -9.74
CA GLY A 80 1.44 -20.90 -10.51
C GLY A 80 1.75 -21.30 -11.96
N SER A 81 1.26 -20.54 -12.92
CA SER A 81 1.38 -20.88 -14.35
C SER A 81 2.82 -20.83 -14.87
N GLN A 82 3.72 -20.14 -14.16
CA GLN A 82 5.15 -20.06 -14.47
C GLN A 82 5.98 -20.86 -13.47
N ARG A 83 5.71 -20.69 -12.16
CA ARG A 83 6.44 -21.39 -11.10
C ARG A 83 5.60 -21.57 -9.85
N THR A 84 5.77 -22.69 -9.17
CA THR A 84 5.39 -22.84 -7.77
C THR A 84 6.64 -23.11 -6.97
N PHE A 85 7.01 -22.20 -6.07
CA PHE A 85 8.22 -22.29 -5.27
C PHE A 85 8.00 -23.19 -4.06
N LYS A 86 8.98 -24.03 -3.75
CA LYS A 86 9.00 -24.89 -2.57
C LYS A 86 9.79 -24.22 -1.46
N GLY A 87 9.13 -23.88 -0.37
CA GLY A 87 9.76 -23.31 0.82
C GLY A 87 9.88 -24.33 1.95
N ALA A 88 11.01 -24.32 2.65
CA ALA A 88 11.13 -24.98 3.95
C ALA A 88 10.78 -23.98 5.05
N LEU A 89 9.85 -24.33 5.94
CA LEU A 89 9.54 -23.60 7.16
C LEU A 89 10.18 -24.32 8.35
N VAL A 90 11.30 -23.81 8.85
CA VAL A 90 12.08 -24.43 9.92
C VAL A 90 11.79 -23.70 11.23
N LEU A 91 11.15 -24.38 12.17
CA LEU A 91 10.71 -23.79 13.44
C LEU A 91 11.78 -23.97 14.52
N LEU A 92 12.07 -22.89 15.24
CA LEU A 92 13.15 -22.82 16.23
C LEU A 92 12.61 -22.30 17.57
N ASP A 93 12.85 -23.04 18.65
CA ASP A 93 12.56 -22.62 20.03
C ASP A 93 13.81 -22.67 20.92
N TYR A 94 13.74 -22.10 22.11
CA TYR A 94 14.93 -21.81 22.94
C TYR A 94 14.83 -22.42 24.33
N PRO A 95 15.94 -22.69 25.04
CA PRO A 95 15.92 -23.21 26.41
C PRO A 95 15.09 -22.35 27.38
N ASN A 96 14.99 -21.04 27.15
CA ASN A 96 14.22 -20.09 27.95
C ASN A 96 12.88 -19.66 27.32
N GLN A 97 12.58 -20.07 26.08
CA GLN A 97 11.41 -19.59 25.35
C GLN A 97 10.88 -20.66 24.40
N ASP A 98 9.85 -21.38 24.85
CA ASP A 98 9.02 -22.20 23.98
C ASP A 98 8.16 -21.31 23.06
N PHE A 99 7.65 -21.89 21.96
CA PHE A 99 6.64 -21.23 21.12
C PHE A 99 5.47 -20.72 21.97
N VAL A 100 5.14 -19.44 21.84
CA VAL A 100 4.15 -18.71 22.62
C VAL A 100 2.77 -19.34 22.46
N ILE A 101 2.40 -19.84 21.28
CA ILE A 101 1.13 -20.55 21.07
C ILE A 101 0.96 -21.83 21.92
N THR A 102 2.04 -22.37 22.49
CA THR A 102 1.98 -23.54 23.39
C THR A 102 1.53 -23.16 24.80
N LYS A 103 1.61 -21.87 25.15
CA LYS A 103 1.30 -21.35 26.48
C LYS A 103 -0.20 -21.05 26.63
N PRO A 104 -0.71 -20.90 27.88
CA PRO A 104 -2.07 -20.43 28.10
C PRO A 104 -2.29 -19.04 27.50
N LYS A 105 -3.53 -18.74 27.07
CA LYS A 105 -3.93 -17.42 26.60
C LYS A 105 -3.44 -16.29 27.51
N GLY A 106 -2.84 -15.26 26.92
CA GLY A 106 -2.46 -14.02 27.59
C GLY A 106 -1.39 -14.17 28.69
N SER A 107 -0.62 -15.26 28.66
CA SER A 107 0.32 -15.61 29.73
C SER A 107 1.71 -15.00 29.58
N THR A 108 2.06 -14.44 28.41
CA THR A 108 3.32 -13.70 28.25
C THR A 108 3.17 -12.26 28.73
N VAL A 109 4.30 -11.61 28.97
CA VAL A 109 4.36 -10.18 29.36
C VAL A 109 3.72 -9.26 28.32
N PHE A 110 3.70 -9.69 27.05
CA PHE A 110 3.04 -9.00 25.95
C PHE A 110 1.52 -9.23 25.90
N GLY A 111 0.96 -10.11 26.73
CA GLY A 111 -0.45 -10.49 26.66
C GLY A 111 -0.77 -11.50 25.55
N ASN A 112 0.23 -12.26 25.11
CA ASN A 112 0.09 -13.34 24.11
C ASN A 112 0.21 -14.73 24.78
N PRO A 113 -0.16 -15.82 24.11
CA PRO A 113 -0.89 -15.87 22.84
C PRO A 113 -2.34 -15.36 23.00
N SER A 114 -2.93 -14.93 21.90
CA SER A 114 -4.32 -14.47 21.83
C SER A 114 -5.33 -15.59 22.10
N ALA A 115 -6.61 -15.22 22.22
CA ALA A 115 -7.70 -16.19 22.31
C ALA A 115 -7.87 -17.04 21.04
N ALA A 116 -7.37 -16.58 19.89
CA ALA A 116 -7.56 -17.24 18.61
C ALA A 116 -6.82 -18.59 18.52
N ALA A 117 -5.64 -18.70 19.13
CA ALA A 117 -4.91 -19.97 19.26
C ALA A 117 -3.99 -19.92 20.49
N ASN A 118 -4.09 -20.92 21.36
CA ASN A 118 -3.26 -21.09 22.55
C ASN A 118 -3.29 -22.55 23.01
N GLY A 119 -2.34 -22.96 23.87
CA GLY A 119 -2.25 -24.34 24.37
C GLY A 119 -1.98 -25.40 23.30
N VAL A 120 -1.39 -25.02 22.15
CA VAL A 120 -1.04 -25.96 21.08
C VAL A 120 0.08 -26.90 21.56
N PRO A 121 -0.05 -28.23 21.42
CA PRO A 121 1.03 -29.16 21.78
C PRO A 121 2.32 -28.86 20.98
N ARG A 122 3.48 -28.90 21.65
CA ARG A 122 4.77 -28.56 21.03
C ARG A 122 5.07 -29.37 19.76
N ASP A 123 4.69 -30.65 19.74
CA ASP A 123 4.86 -31.56 18.60
C ASP A 123 3.95 -31.25 17.40
N GLN A 124 2.94 -30.39 17.59
CA GLN A 124 2.02 -29.93 16.53
C GLN A 124 2.35 -28.54 16.00
N VAL A 125 3.29 -27.82 16.61
CA VAL A 125 3.61 -26.42 16.30
C VAL A 125 4.07 -26.21 14.85
N ALA A 126 4.90 -27.12 14.32
CA ALA A 126 5.33 -27.04 12.91
C ALA A 126 4.16 -27.16 11.93
N GLN A 127 3.26 -28.10 12.17
CA GLN A 127 2.06 -28.27 11.35
C GLN A 127 1.10 -27.08 11.50
N PHE A 128 0.96 -26.54 12.72
CA PHE A 128 0.15 -25.36 12.99
C PHE A 128 0.58 -24.18 12.13
N TYR A 129 1.85 -23.78 12.16
CA TYR A 129 2.33 -22.64 11.38
C TYR A 129 2.34 -22.91 9.87
N LYS A 130 2.60 -24.14 9.43
CA LYS A 130 2.42 -24.52 8.02
C LYS A 130 0.98 -24.30 7.56
N ASN A 131 0.01 -24.67 8.39
CA ASN A 131 -1.39 -24.49 8.07
C ASN A 131 -1.76 -23.01 8.06
N PHE A 132 -1.40 -22.28 9.11
CA PHE A 132 -1.65 -20.85 9.22
C PHE A 132 -1.11 -20.06 8.02
N LEU A 133 0.07 -20.42 7.50
CA LEU A 133 0.69 -19.73 6.37
C LEU A 133 0.28 -20.24 4.98
N ASN A 134 -0.05 -21.53 4.80
CA ASN A 134 -0.22 -22.13 3.46
C ASN A 134 -1.52 -22.94 3.28
N THR A 135 -2.41 -23.00 4.27
CA THR A 135 -3.66 -23.76 4.19
C THR A 135 -4.85 -22.86 4.50
N PRO A 136 -5.82 -22.68 3.58
CA PRO A 136 -6.99 -21.86 3.87
C PRO A 136 -7.78 -22.44 5.04
N GLU A 137 -7.92 -21.68 6.13
CA GLU A 137 -8.61 -22.10 7.35
C GLU A 137 -9.26 -20.90 8.08
N PRO A 138 -10.13 -21.11 9.07
CA PRO A 138 -10.78 -20.01 9.77
C PRO A 138 -9.81 -19.01 10.43
N LEU A 139 -8.67 -19.49 10.96
CA LEU A 139 -7.70 -18.65 11.68
C LEU A 139 -7.02 -17.62 10.78
N ASN A 140 -6.71 -17.96 9.53
CA ASN A 140 -6.15 -17.05 8.54
C ASN A 140 -7.21 -16.44 7.62
N HIS A 141 -8.49 -16.56 7.98
CA HIS A 141 -9.62 -16.06 7.19
C HIS A 141 -9.68 -16.65 5.77
N GLY A 142 -9.09 -17.83 5.54
CA GLY A 142 -8.97 -18.46 4.24
C GLY A 142 -7.83 -17.92 3.37
N HIS A 143 -7.01 -17.01 3.90
CA HIS A 143 -5.93 -16.35 3.18
C HIS A 143 -4.57 -16.95 3.48
N THR A 144 -3.73 -17.06 2.44
CA THR A 144 -2.45 -17.80 2.54
C THR A 144 -1.33 -17.09 1.81
N LEU A 145 -0.08 -17.45 2.12
CA LEU A 145 1.09 -17.02 1.37
C LEU A 145 1.03 -17.50 -0.09
N HIS A 146 0.47 -18.68 -0.33
CA HIS A 146 0.23 -19.17 -1.69
C HIS A 146 -0.71 -18.25 -2.46
N GLU A 147 -1.83 -17.85 -1.84
CA GLU A 147 -2.77 -16.90 -2.42
C GLU A 147 -2.10 -15.57 -2.73
N TYR A 148 -1.34 -15.01 -1.79
CA TYR A 148 -0.64 -13.73 -1.98
C TYR A 148 0.18 -13.74 -3.27
N TRP A 149 1.03 -14.74 -3.48
CA TRP A 149 1.87 -14.82 -4.67
C TRP A 149 1.07 -15.07 -5.94
N MET A 150 0.02 -15.90 -5.86
CA MET A 150 -0.87 -16.15 -6.99
C MET A 150 -1.63 -14.89 -7.39
N GLU A 151 -2.08 -14.11 -6.42
CA GLU A 151 -2.78 -12.88 -6.65
C GLU A 151 -1.85 -11.79 -7.22
N ASP A 152 -0.74 -11.52 -6.52
CA ASP A 152 0.18 -10.44 -6.85
C ASP A 152 0.85 -10.61 -8.22
N SER A 153 0.97 -11.86 -8.68
CA SER A 153 1.51 -12.20 -9.99
C SER A 153 0.47 -12.53 -11.06
N GLY A 154 -0.83 -12.30 -10.82
CA GLY A 154 -1.89 -12.64 -11.78
C GLY A 154 -1.99 -14.13 -12.12
N GLY A 155 -1.58 -14.98 -11.17
CA GLY A 155 -1.61 -16.45 -11.19
C GLY A 155 -0.32 -17.09 -11.70
N ARG A 156 0.78 -16.33 -11.83
CA ARG A 156 2.04 -16.84 -12.40
C ARG A 156 2.88 -17.60 -11.39
N TYR A 157 2.92 -17.12 -10.15
CA TYR A 157 3.72 -17.65 -9.07
C TYR A 157 2.84 -18.15 -7.94
N GLY A 158 3.19 -19.30 -7.37
CA GLY A 158 2.61 -19.79 -6.14
C GLY A 158 3.70 -20.26 -5.17
N VAL A 159 3.31 -20.51 -3.92
CA VAL A 159 4.22 -21.04 -2.88
C VAL A 159 3.65 -22.33 -2.28
N ASP A 160 4.53 -23.26 -1.96
CA ASP A 160 4.21 -24.50 -1.24
C ASP A 160 5.22 -24.71 -0.11
N LEU A 161 4.75 -24.74 1.13
CA LEU A 161 5.58 -24.85 2.33
C LEU A 161 5.58 -26.26 2.91
N THR A 162 6.77 -26.73 3.27
CA THR A 162 6.98 -27.92 4.12
C THR A 162 7.60 -27.49 5.44
N ALA A 163 7.01 -27.91 6.56
CA ALA A 163 7.49 -27.52 7.88
C ALA A 163 8.34 -28.58 8.58
N PHE A 164 9.28 -28.10 9.40
CA PHE A 164 10.25 -28.89 10.15
C PHE A 164 10.39 -28.34 11.59
N GLY A 165 10.76 -29.19 12.55
CA GLY A 165 10.91 -28.82 13.96
C GLY A 165 9.62 -28.96 14.78
N PRO A 166 9.49 -28.24 15.93
CA PRO A 166 10.41 -27.22 16.42
C PRO A 166 11.74 -27.79 16.95
N TYR A 167 12.85 -27.21 16.53
CA TYR A 167 14.20 -27.53 17.01
C TYR A 167 14.60 -26.66 18.19
N ARG A 168 15.10 -27.29 19.26
CA ARG A 168 15.62 -26.57 20.43
C ARG A 168 17.02 -26.03 20.12
N MET A 169 17.14 -24.72 20.08
CA MET A 169 18.39 -24.00 19.83
C MET A 169 19.36 -24.15 21.00
N PRO A 170 20.69 -24.08 20.76
CA PRO A 170 21.69 -24.20 21.82
C PRO A 170 21.79 -22.95 22.71
N GLY A 171 21.41 -21.77 22.22
CA GLY A 171 21.35 -20.53 22.98
C GLY A 171 19.93 -20.15 23.40
N LYS A 172 19.82 -19.21 24.33
CA LYS A 172 18.58 -18.54 24.77
C LYS A 172 18.06 -17.60 23.68
N SER A 173 16.78 -17.22 23.71
CA SER A 173 16.16 -16.38 22.69
C SER A 173 16.89 -15.06 22.45
N HIS A 174 17.23 -14.34 23.53
CA HIS A 174 17.91 -13.04 23.44
C HIS A 174 19.33 -13.13 22.90
N GLU A 175 19.96 -14.32 22.96
CA GLU A 175 21.27 -14.54 22.37
C GLU A 175 21.27 -14.44 20.83
N TYR A 176 20.08 -14.49 20.21
CA TYR A 176 19.87 -14.36 18.76
C TYR A 176 19.11 -13.08 18.37
N GLY A 177 18.59 -12.32 19.34
CA GLY A 177 17.66 -11.21 19.09
C GLY A 177 18.28 -9.82 19.17
N MET A 178 19.36 -9.65 19.93
CA MET A 178 19.94 -8.33 20.24
C MET A 178 20.89 -7.81 19.15
N GLU A 179 20.38 -7.61 17.92
CA GLU A 179 21.18 -7.21 16.75
C GLU A 179 21.55 -5.71 16.75
N PHE A 180 20.65 -4.84 17.22
CA PHE A 180 20.84 -3.38 17.19
C PHE A 180 21.23 -2.79 18.55
N GLN A 181 21.08 -3.59 19.58
CA GLN A 181 21.30 -3.24 20.98
C GLN A 181 22.80 -3.13 21.28
N SER A 182 23.12 -2.40 22.34
CA SER A 182 24.50 -2.29 22.79
C SER A 182 24.97 -3.65 23.36
N PRO A 183 26.22 -4.09 23.11
CA PRO A 183 26.75 -5.30 23.73
C PRO A 183 26.70 -5.29 25.27
N ALA A 184 26.63 -4.11 25.88
CA ALA A 184 26.50 -3.95 27.33
C ALA A 184 25.09 -4.30 27.86
N GLU A 185 24.10 -4.44 26.98
CA GLU A 185 22.72 -4.81 27.31
C GLU A 185 22.50 -6.33 27.26
N CYS A 186 23.51 -7.08 26.84
CA CYS A 186 23.51 -8.54 26.89
C CYS A 186 23.73 -9.03 28.34
N PRO A 187 22.88 -9.93 28.87
CA PRO A 187 23.05 -10.50 30.20
C PRO A 187 24.44 -11.09 30.45
N ALA A 188 24.99 -10.88 31.65
CA ALA A 188 26.34 -11.31 31.96
C ALA A 188 26.50 -12.84 31.79
N GLY A 189 27.46 -13.25 30.95
CA GLY A 189 27.77 -14.65 30.68
C GLY A 189 27.01 -15.27 29.49
N ASP A 190 26.09 -14.53 28.87
CA ASP A 190 25.42 -14.94 27.63
C ASP A 190 26.17 -14.41 26.40
N ASN A 191 25.91 -15.00 25.22
CA ASN A 191 26.50 -14.59 23.95
C ASN A 191 25.42 -14.03 23.02
N CYS A 192 25.26 -12.71 22.94
CA CYS A 192 24.23 -12.09 22.12
C CYS A 192 24.59 -11.90 20.64
N ASP A 193 25.68 -12.54 20.17
CA ASP A 193 26.13 -12.51 18.78
C ASP A 193 25.86 -13.85 18.05
N ARG A 194 24.91 -14.67 18.51
CA ARG A 194 24.64 -15.96 17.87
C ARG A 194 23.88 -15.80 16.55
N ASP A 195 24.23 -16.65 15.58
CA ASP A 195 23.57 -16.70 14.28
C ASP A 195 22.49 -17.79 14.25
N ILE A 196 21.24 -17.34 14.16
CA ILE A 196 20.05 -18.21 14.11
C ILE A 196 20.02 -19.11 12.88
N ARG A 197 20.52 -18.65 11.73
CA ARG A 197 20.57 -19.44 10.48
C ARG A 197 21.62 -20.51 10.59
N THR A 198 22.77 -20.21 11.19
CA THR A 198 23.85 -21.18 11.41
C THR A 198 23.37 -22.30 12.32
N ASP A 199 22.88 -21.96 13.52
CA ASP A 199 22.47 -22.96 14.51
C ASP A 199 21.18 -23.69 14.07
N GLY A 200 20.21 -22.96 13.51
CA GLY A 200 18.93 -23.52 13.03
C GLY A 200 19.12 -24.47 11.86
N LYS A 201 19.98 -24.12 10.89
CA LYS A 201 20.34 -25.01 9.79
C LYS A 201 21.08 -26.25 10.29
N ALA A 202 21.99 -26.11 11.25
CA ALA A 202 22.71 -27.23 11.82
C ALA A 202 21.74 -28.23 12.49
N ALA A 203 20.78 -27.72 13.28
CA ALA A 203 19.75 -28.56 13.91
C ALA A 203 18.86 -29.28 12.89
N TRP A 204 18.39 -28.55 11.85
CA TRP A 204 17.58 -29.13 10.78
C TRP A 204 18.33 -30.21 9.98
N VAL A 205 19.58 -29.96 9.61
CA VAL A 205 20.44 -30.92 8.89
C VAL A 205 20.75 -32.15 9.74
N ALA A 206 20.95 -31.99 11.05
CA ALA A 206 21.20 -33.12 11.94
C ALA A 206 19.99 -34.09 12.01
N ASP A 207 18.78 -33.56 11.92
CA ASP A 207 17.54 -34.33 11.97
C ASP A 207 17.16 -34.94 10.60
N GLN A 208 17.22 -34.15 9.53
CA GLN A 208 16.71 -34.53 8.21
C GLN A 208 17.78 -35.08 7.24
N GLY A 209 19.07 -34.86 7.56
CA GLY A 209 20.20 -35.15 6.68
C GLY A 209 20.55 -34.01 5.73
N ALA A 210 21.80 -33.99 5.26
CA ALA A 210 22.37 -32.88 4.50
C ALA A 210 21.76 -32.66 3.10
N GLU A 211 21.07 -33.65 2.55
CA GLU A 211 20.48 -33.60 1.20
C GLU A 211 19.09 -32.92 1.18
N VAL A 212 18.36 -32.92 2.29
CA VAL A 212 16.98 -32.37 2.35
C VAL A 212 16.92 -30.87 2.04
N PRO A 213 17.82 -30.02 2.57
CA PRO A 213 17.80 -28.58 2.27
C PRO A 213 17.92 -28.25 0.77
N ALA A 214 18.60 -29.09 -0.03
CA ALA A 214 18.77 -28.85 -1.46
C ALA A 214 17.48 -29.00 -2.28
N GLY A 215 16.42 -29.59 -1.69
CA GLY A 215 15.12 -29.78 -2.32
C GLY A 215 14.20 -28.55 -2.31
N PHE A 216 14.61 -27.46 -1.66
CA PHE A 216 13.81 -26.24 -1.48
C PHE A 216 14.41 -25.06 -2.23
N ASP A 217 13.53 -24.20 -2.74
CA ASP A 217 13.91 -22.95 -3.41
C ASP A 217 14.32 -21.86 -2.42
N PHE A 218 13.81 -21.92 -1.19
CA PHE A 218 14.11 -20.97 -0.11
C PHE A 218 13.83 -21.58 1.26
N VAL A 219 14.34 -20.94 2.32
CA VAL A 219 14.13 -21.35 3.72
C VAL A 219 13.64 -20.18 4.56
N PHE A 220 12.58 -20.41 5.33
CA PHE A 220 12.09 -19.53 6.39
C PHE A 220 12.44 -20.14 7.74
N PHE A 221 13.22 -19.43 8.54
CA PHE A 221 13.44 -19.75 9.95
C PHE A 221 12.42 -19.00 10.78
N LEU A 222 11.48 -19.73 11.39
CA LEU A 222 10.46 -19.16 12.26
C LEU A 222 10.89 -19.36 13.72
N SER A 223 11.21 -18.26 14.39
CA SER A 223 11.55 -18.22 15.80
C SER A 223 10.31 -18.16 16.69
N ALA A 224 10.37 -18.87 17.82
CA ALA A 224 9.48 -18.63 18.94
C ALA A 224 9.60 -17.19 19.47
N GLY A 225 8.49 -16.58 19.91
CA GLY A 225 8.44 -15.23 20.47
C GLY A 225 7.99 -14.14 19.50
N GLN A 226 8.18 -12.89 19.94
CA GLN A 226 7.85 -11.69 19.17
C GLN A 226 8.96 -11.31 18.20
N ASP A 227 8.64 -10.43 17.25
CA ASP A 227 9.61 -9.62 16.54
C ASP A 227 9.69 -8.20 17.09
N GLU A 228 10.91 -7.66 17.24
CA GLU A 228 11.16 -6.32 17.82
C GLU A 228 10.41 -5.24 17.03
N SER A 229 10.36 -5.39 15.69
CA SER A 229 9.75 -4.41 14.78
C SER A 229 8.26 -4.16 15.06
N SER A 230 7.58 -5.11 15.69
CA SER A 230 6.16 -5.04 16.07
C SER A 230 5.94 -4.63 17.53
N THR A 231 6.94 -4.79 18.40
CA THR A 231 6.78 -4.61 19.85
C THR A 231 7.43 -3.35 20.42
N TRP A 232 8.47 -2.81 19.77
CA TRP A 232 9.31 -1.76 20.37
C TRP A 232 8.51 -0.51 20.80
N GLN A 233 7.52 -0.10 20.00
CA GLN A 233 6.73 1.10 20.30
C GLN A 233 5.66 0.78 21.36
N GLU A 234 4.99 -0.36 21.16
CA GLU A 234 3.86 -0.83 21.99
C GLU A 234 4.25 -1.03 23.45
N PHE A 235 5.38 -1.70 23.65
CA PHE A 235 5.89 -2.07 24.96
C PHE A 235 7.07 -1.18 25.37
N GLY A 236 7.20 -0.03 24.72
CA GLY A 236 8.09 1.08 25.09
C GLY A 236 7.26 2.28 25.55
N MET A 237 7.37 3.41 24.83
CA MET A 237 6.78 4.68 25.27
C MET A 237 5.25 4.70 25.32
N MET A 238 4.56 3.81 24.59
CA MET A 238 3.10 3.73 24.64
C MET A 238 2.60 3.15 25.97
N LYS A 239 3.43 2.30 26.60
CA LYS A 239 3.11 1.63 27.85
C LYS A 239 3.75 2.31 29.07
N PHE A 240 4.96 2.83 28.93
CA PHE A 240 5.75 3.39 30.02
C PHE A 240 6.04 4.89 29.79
N PRO A 241 5.82 5.77 30.79
CA PRO A 241 6.07 7.21 30.64
C PRO A 241 7.54 7.54 30.35
N THR A 242 8.46 6.85 31.02
CA THR A 242 9.91 6.96 30.83
C THR A 242 10.55 5.56 30.82
N LYS A 243 11.81 5.48 30.38
CA LYS A 243 12.56 4.22 30.35
C LYS A 243 12.82 3.68 31.77
N GLU A 244 12.95 4.56 32.75
CA GLU A 244 13.11 4.18 34.16
C GLU A 244 11.82 3.60 34.79
N ASP A 245 10.65 3.80 34.15
CA ASP A 245 9.38 3.25 34.60
C ASP A 245 9.11 1.82 34.08
N VAL A 246 9.99 1.26 33.25
CA VAL A 246 9.83 -0.10 32.75
C VAL A 246 9.95 -1.09 33.91
N THR A 247 8.90 -1.88 34.12
CA THR A 247 8.79 -2.83 35.23
C THR A 247 9.69 -4.05 35.03
N ASP A 248 10.07 -4.71 36.13
CA ASP A 248 10.92 -5.92 36.12
C ASP A 248 10.35 -7.06 35.25
N ASP A 249 9.02 -7.18 35.13
CA ASP A 249 8.38 -8.17 34.24
C ASP A 249 8.78 -7.98 32.77
N PHE A 250 9.16 -6.77 32.37
CA PHE A 250 9.64 -6.42 31.02
C PHE A 250 11.16 -6.30 30.94
N GLY A 251 11.87 -6.61 32.04
CA GLY A 251 13.31 -6.50 32.17
C GLY A 251 14.09 -7.77 31.78
N PRO A 252 15.43 -7.68 31.78
CA PRO A 252 16.31 -8.82 31.56
C PRO A 252 16.27 -9.83 32.71
N PRO A 253 16.71 -11.08 32.48
CA PRO A 253 16.95 -12.04 33.56
C PRO A 253 18.15 -11.65 34.45
N ASP A 254 18.96 -10.67 34.04
CA ASP A 254 20.11 -10.16 34.79
C ASP A 254 19.73 -8.88 35.56
N PRO A 255 19.62 -8.92 36.90
CA PRO A 255 19.22 -7.77 37.70
C PRO A 255 20.26 -6.64 37.74
N ALA A 256 21.46 -6.84 37.16
CA ALA A 256 22.46 -5.78 37.03
C ALA A 256 22.21 -4.85 35.84
N LEU A 257 21.32 -5.23 34.92
CA LEU A 257 20.96 -4.47 33.74
C LEU A 257 19.67 -3.66 33.96
N PRO A 258 19.48 -2.53 33.25
CA PRO A 258 18.22 -1.82 33.25
C PRO A 258 17.10 -2.65 32.59
N ASN A 259 15.84 -2.35 32.93
CA ASN A 259 14.67 -2.98 32.32
C ASN A 259 14.36 -2.47 30.89
N TRP A 260 15.22 -1.63 30.33
CA TRP A 260 15.10 -1.04 29.00
C TRP A 260 16.36 -1.31 28.19
N SER A 261 16.27 -1.20 26.86
CA SER A 261 17.40 -1.32 25.94
C SER A 261 17.28 -0.32 24.79
N ASP A 262 18.37 -0.09 24.08
CA ASP A 262 18.41 0.63 22.82
C ASP A 262 17.52 -0.06 21.75
N THR A 263 17.16 0.68 20.69
CA THR A 263 16.39 0.15 19.55
C THR A 263 17.01 0.59 18.22
N ARG A 264 16.52 -0.01 17.13
CA ARG A 264 16.87 0.44 15.78
C ARG A 264 16.43 1.88 15.44
N TYR A 265 15.31 2.35 15.97
CA TYR A 265 14.63 3.54 15.46
C TYR A 265 14.63 4.74 16.40
N VAL A 266 14.57 4.48 17.70
CA VAL A 266 14.50 5.48 18.77
C VAL A 266 15.45 5.09 19.90
N ASP A 267 15.63 6.00 20.85
CA ASP A 267 16.63 5.83 21.90
C ASP A 267 16.35 4.67 22.87
N TRP A 268 15.11 4.20 23.03
CA TRP A 268 14.81 3.11 23.97
C TRP A 268 13.48 2.38 23.74
N THR A 269 13.40 1.15 24.23
CA THR A 269 12.18 0.37 24.50
C THR A 269 12.37 -0.51 25.76
N SER A 270 11.38 -1.31 26.16
CA SER A 270 11.59 -2.33 27.20
C SER A 270 12.57 -3.41 26.75
N TRP A 271 13.38 -3.93 27.67
CA TRP A 271 14.37 -4.96 27.34
C TRP A 271 13.71 -6.21 26.73
N ALA A 272 12.51 -6.59 27.18
CA ALA A 272 11.74 -7.68 26.59
C ALA A 272 11.44 -7.46 25.09
N ALA A 273 11.12 -6.23 24.68
CA ALA A 273 10.89 -5.91 23.28
C ALA A 273 12.21 -5.82 22.48
N GLY A 274 13.24 -5.17 23.03
CA GLY A 274 14.54 -5.03 22.36
C GLY A 274 15.38 -6.31 22.30
N SER A 275 15.08 -7.32 23.11
CA SER A 275 15.71 -8.65 23.04
C SER A 275 15.01 -9.63 22.09
N SER A 276 13.98 -9.18 21.39
CA SER A 276 13.23 -9.96 20.40
C SER A 276 13.89 -9.91 19.02
N ILE A 277 13.60 -10.88 18.16
CA ILE A 277 14.26 -10.97 16.84
C ILE A 277 13.84 -9.85 15.92
N TRP A 278 14.77 -9.36 15.09
CA TRP A 278 14.45 -8.54 13.93
C TRP A 278 14.35 -9.38 12.64
N PRO A 279 13.19 -9.41 11.94
CA PRO A 279 13.04 -10.14 10.69
C PRO A 279 13.95 -9.58 9.59
N ASN A 280 14.60 -10.47 8.86
CA ASN A 280 15.49 -10.11 7.75
C ASN A 280 15.71 -11.30 6.80
N ALA A 281 16.21 -11.01 5.59
CA ALA A 281 16.58 -11.99 4.58
C ALA A 281 18.04 -11.86 4.14
N GLY A 282 18.65 -13.00 3.82
CA GLY A 282 20.02 -13.09 3.36
C GLY A 282 20.41 -14.52 2.98
N GLY A 283 21.30 -14.65 1.98
CA GLY A 283 21.88 -15.94 1.61
C GLY A 283 20.87 -17.02 1.20
N GLY A 284 19.73 -16.64 0.61
CA GLY A 284 18.66 -17.57 0.21
C GLY A 284 17.71 -18.02 1.32
N SER A 285 17.75 -17.35 2.49
CA SER A 285 16.89 -17.65 3.63
C SER A 285 16.41 -16.38 4.34
N SER A 286 15.35 -16.47 5.11
CA SER A 286 14.89 -15.38 5.98
C SER A 286 14.59 -15.85 7.40
N THR A 287 14.54 -14.90 8.31
CA THR A 287 14.17 -15.10 9.71
C THR A 287 12.89 -14.33 10.01
N GLN A 288 11.95 -14.97 10.68
CA GLN A 288 10.68 -14.40 11.16
C GLN A 288 10.42 -14.82 12.61
N ALA A 289 9.47 -14.19 13.28
CA ALA A 289 8.99 -14.56 14.61
C ALA A 289 7.50 -14.98 14.59
N GLU A 290 6.96 -15.50 15.70
CA GLU A 290 5.55 -15.91 15.78
C GLU A 290 4.56 -14.76 15.56
N SER A 291 4.95 -13.52 15.85
CA SER A 291 4.18 -12.30 15.56
C SER A 291 4.35 -11.79 14.14
N SER A 292 5.28 -12.33 13.37
CA SER A 292 5.46 -11.89 11.99
C SER A 292 4.28 -12.40 11.16
N GLY A 293 3.47 -11.49 10.63
CA GLY A 293 2.36 -11.82 9.74
C GLY A 293 2.82 -12.31 8.36
N MET A 294 1.90 -12.92 7.60
CA MET A 294 2.18 -13.47 6.25
C MET A 294 2.84 -12.45 5.30
N ALA A 295 2.53 -11.17 5.44
CA ALA A 295 3.14 -10.11 4.64
C ALA A 295 4.65 -9.95 4.88
N VAL A 296 5.14 -10.23 6.10
CA VAL A 296 6.58 -10.24 6.40
C VAL A 296 7.25 -11.40 5.66
N PHE A 297 6.65 -12.59 5.66
CA PHE A 297 7.18 -13.71 4.87
C PHE A 297 7.22 -13.41 3.36
N ALA A 298 6.19 -12.73 2.84
CA ALA A 298 6.17 -12.29 1.44
C ALA A 298 7.26 -11.26 1.14
N HIS A 299 7.41 -10.24 1.97
CA HIS A 299 8.47 -9.21 1.86
C HIS A 299 9.87 -9.83 1.83
N GLU A 300 10.14 -10.73 2.77
CA GLU A 300 11.45 -11.36 2.90
C GLU A 300 11.73 -12.36 1.76
N PHE A 301 10.68 -12.99 1.23
CA PHE A 301 10.83 -13.80 0.03
C PHE A 301 11.06 -12.95 -1.23
N SER A 302 10.52 -11.74 -1.32
CA SER A 302 10.89 -10.79 -2.39
C SER A 302 12.39 -10.47 -2.39
N HIS A 303 13.03 -10.36 -1.22
CA HIS A 303 14.49 -10.22 -1.14
C HIS A 303 15.24 -11.44 -1.64
N ILE A 304 14.77 -12.64 -1.31
CA ILE A 304 15.34 -13.89 -1.81
C ILE A 304 15.22 -13.98 -3.35
N LEU A 305 14.18 -13.37 -3.94
CA LEU A 305 14.03 -13.22 -5.39
C LEU A 305 14.87 -12.10 -6.01
N GLY A 306 15.57 -11.29 -5.21
CA GLY A 306 16.57 -10.32 -5.68
C GLY A 306 16.06 -8.88 -5.81
N ILE A 307 15.11 -8.46 -4.97
CA ILE A 307 14.73 -7.06 -4.80
C ILE A 307 15.28 -6.53 -3.47
N GLY A 308 15.82 -5.31 -3.42
CA GLY A 308 16.22 -4.64 -2.18
C GLY A 308 15.08 -3.89 -1.47
N ASP A 309 15.37 -3.32 -0.30
CA ASP A 309 14.43 -2.49 0.46
C ASP A 309 14.21 -1.11 -0.14
N ASN A 310 12.98 -0.61 -0.06
CA ASN A 310 12.59 0.74 -0.47
C ASN A 310 11.78 1.48 0.59
N TYR A 311 12.34 1.63 1.79
CA TYR A 311 11.78 2.46 2.86
C TYR A 311 12.84 3.33 3.54
N ASN A 312 12.38 4.40 4.21
CA ASN A 312 13.18 5.24 5.10
C ASN A 312 13.08 4.75 6.56
N ASN A 313 13.92 5.30 7.44
CA ASN A 313 13.63 5.32 8.87
C ASN A 313 12.58 6.42 9.15
N PRO A 314 11.38 6.09 9.68
CA PRO A 314 10.33 7.07 9.93
C PRO A 314 10.69 8.12 11.01
N TYR A 315 11.67 7.83 11.86
CA TYR A 315 12.12 8.71 12.96
C TYR A 315 13.53 9.27 12.73
N GLY A 316 14.06 9.13 11.51
CA GLY A 316 15.42 9.58 11.18
C GLY A 316 15.64 11.07 11.41
N VAL A 317 16.86 11.44 11.80
CA VAL A 317 17.32 12.83 11.91
C VAL A 317 18.48 13.03 10.94
N PRO A 318 18.35 13.86 9.89
CA PRO A 318 17.17 14.66 9.54
C PRO A 318 15.99 13.82 9.03
N PRO A 319 14.74 14.32 9.17
CA PRO A 319 13.56 13.60 8.74
C PRO A 319 13.58 13.39 7.23
N ARG A 320 13.08 12.24 6.81
CA ARG A 320 12.90 11.90 5.40
C ARG A 320 11.53 11.29 5.22
N ARG A 321 10.78 11.73 4.22
CA ARG A 321 9.44 11.21 3.94
C ARG A 321 9.50 9.76 3.45
N SER A 322 8.44 8.99 3.70
CA SER A 322 8.32 7.60 3.22
C SER A 322 8.37 7.48 1.70
N TYR A 323 9.17 6.57 1.15
CA TYR A 323 9.41 6.52 -0.30
C TYR A 323 8.15 6.10 -1.09
N THR A 324 7.64 4.91 -0.77
CA THR A 324 6.41 4.33 -1.33
C THR A 324 5.40 3.92 -0.27
N GLY A 325 5.81 3.73 0.98
CA GLY A 325 4.91 3.52 2.10
C GLY A 325 4.07 2.25 1.98
N ILE A 326 2.75 2.36 2.21
CA ILE A 326 1.82 1.23 2.15
C ILE A 326 1.62 0.70 0.72
N TRP A 327 1.98 1.49 -0.30
CA TRP A 327 1.69 1.19 -1.70
C TRP A 327 2.59 0.13 -2.32
N GLU A 328 3.66 -0.27 -1.62
CA GLU A 328 4.66 -1.21 -2.11
C GLU A 328 5.08 -2.24 -1.07
N MET A 329 5.11 -3.53 -1.47
CA MET A 329 5.54 -4.65 -0.64
C MET A 329 6.96 -4.45 -0.06
N LEU A 330 7.94 -3.98 -0.84
CA LEU A 330 9.30 -3.71 -0.37
C LEU A 330 9.43 -2.38 0.42
N SER A 331 8.31 -1.82 0.87
CA SER A 331 8.25 -0.70 1.81
C SER A 331 7.42 -1.08 3.04
N ARG A 332 6.42 -0.26 3.44
CA ARG A 332 5.46 -0.63 4.49
C ARG A 332 4.20 -1.32 3.95
N GLY A 333 4.18 -1.71 2.67
CA GLY A 333 3.17 -2.65 2.17
C GLY A 333 3.18 -3.98 2.93
N SER A 334 4.32 -4.34 3.54
CA SER A 334 4.45 -5.47 4.46
C SER A 334 3.72 -5.28 5.80
N PHE A 335 3.25 -4.07 6.12
CA PHE A 335 2.48 -3.79 7.35
C PHE A 335 0.97 -3.86 7.12
N ASN A 336 0.55 -4.02 5.86
CA ASN A 336 -0.83 -4.05 5.43
C ASN A 336 -1.64 -5.19 6.08
N GLY A 337 -2.92 -4.96 6.31
CA GLY A 337 -3.81 -5.83 7.06
C GLY A 337 -4.73 -5.04 8.01
N PRO A 338 -5.78 -5.67 8.56
CA PRO A 338 -6.73 -5.00 9.43
C PRO A 338 -6.09 -4.61 10.77
N GLY A 339 -6.49 -3.45 11.31
CA GLY A 339 -5.95 -2.91 12.56
C GLY A 339 -4.60 -2.20 12.43
N GLY A 340 -4.06 -2.04 11.23
CA GLY A 340 -2.89 -1.21 10.96
C GLY A 340 -1.60 -1.67 11.66
N PRO A 341 -0.58 -0.79 11.77
CA PRO A 341 0.74 -1.17 12.25
C PRO A 341 0.75 -1.59 13.74
N HIS A 342 -0.17 -1.06 14.56
CA HIS A 342 -0.24 -1.30 16.01
C HIS A 342 -0.89 -2.64 16.41
N SER A 343 -1.27 -3.45 15.43
CA SER A 343 -1.81 -4.79 15.65
C SER A 343 -0.84 -5.92 15.30
N ARG A 344 0.36 -5.59 14.81
CA ARG A 344 1.37 -6.54 14.31
C ARG A 344 1.97 -7.44 15.39
N TRP A 345 1.96 -7.03 16.66
CA TRP A 345 2.59 -7.76 17.78
C TRP A 345 1.80 -8.98 18.25
N MET A 346 0.61 -9.24 17.72
CA MET A 346 -0.26 -10.33 18.17
C MET A 346 0.29 -11.70 17.77
N ILE A 347 0.09 -12.72 18.62
CA ILE A 347 0.37 -14.12 18.28
C ILE A 347 -0.93 -14.95 18.40
N PRO A 348 -1.37 -15.65 17.34
CA PRO A 348 -0.90 -15.55 15.96
C PRO A 348 -1.18 -14.16 15.34
N ALA A 349 -0.43 -13.84 14.29
CA ALA A 349 -0.49 -12.54 13.61
C ALA A 349 -1.65 -12.44 12.61
N THR A 350 -2.85 -12.10 13.11
CA THR A 350 -4.09 -12.01 12.31
C THR A 350 -4.56 -10.58 12.01
N GLY A 351 -3.77 -9.57 12.39
CA GLY A 351 -4.06 -8.14 12.17
C GLY A 351 -3.16 -7.53 11.10
N GLY A 352 -2.52 -6.40 11.38
CA GLY A 352 -1.50 -5.79 10.55
C GLY A 352 -0.39 -6.78 10.21
N ALA A 353 0.16 -6.63 9.01
CA ALA A 353 1.05 -7.59 8.35
C ALA A 353 0.45 -8.98 8.04
N SER A 354 -0.85 -9.22 8.27
CA SER A 354 -1.47 -10.49 7.86
C SER A 354 -1.72 -10.59 6.35
N MET A 355 -1.77 -9.47 5.62
CA MET A 355 -2.03 -9.47 4.17
C MET A 355 -1.33 -8.30 3.50
N GLY A 356 -0.17 -8.56 2.88
CA GLY A 356 0.69 -7.50 2.34
C GLY A 356 0.14 -6.82 1.10
N ALA A 357 0.46 -5.55 0.89
CA ALA A 357 0.10 -4.86 -0.35
C ALA A 357 0.74 -5.54 -1.59
N GLN A 358 0.17 -5.27 -2.76
CA GLN A 358 0.76 -5.69 -4.03
C GLN A 358 2.14 -5.06 -4.25
N HIS A 359 2.98 -5.73 -5.05
CA HIS A 359 4.14 -5.08 -5.62
C HIS A 359 3.70 -4.01 -6.65
N MET A 360 4.38 -2.87 -6.68
CA MET A 360 4.25 -1.83 -7.67
C MET A 360 4.75 -2.33 -9.02
N LEU A 361 4.28 -1.69 -10.10
CA LEU A 361 4.51 -2.14 -11.47
C LEU A 361 6.00 -2.39 -11.77
N ARG A 362 6.91 -1.55 -11.24
CA ARG A 362 8.35 -1.71 -11.45
C ARG A 362 8.85 -3.04 -10.88
N ASN A 363 8.48 -3.39 -9.65
CA ASN A 363 8.88 -4.66 -9.04
C ASN A 363 8.18 -5.84 -9.70
N LYS A 364 6.91 -5.70 -10.13
CA LYS A 364 6.24 -6.73 -10.93
C LYS A 364 6.94 -7.01 -12.25
N ILE A 365 7.44 -5.98 -12.95
CA ILE A 365 8.23 -6.13 -14.17
C ILE A 365 9.53 -6.86 -13.85
N LYS A 366 10.30 -6.39 -12.86
CA LYS A 366 11.60 -6.95 -12.51
C LYS A 366 11.52 -8.42 -12.10
N LEU A 367 10.49 -8.79 -11.34
CA LEU A 367 10.22 -10.16 -10.91
C LEU A 367 9.47 -11.00 -11.96
N GLN A 368 9.12 -10.43 -13.11
CA GLN A 368 8.34 -11.08 -14.16
C GLN A 368 6.98 -11.61 -13.66
N MET A 369 6.32 -10.84 -12.80
CA MET A 369 4.99 -11.09 -12.25
C MET A 369 3.87 -10.47 -13.10
N VAL A 370 4.22 -9.56 -14.00
CA VAL A 370 3.32 -9.01 -15.02
C VAL A 370 3.78 -9.46 -16.41
N ASP A 371 2.85 -9.68 -17.32
CA ASP A 371 3.18 -10.00 -18.71
C ASP A 371 3.54 -8.70 -19.44
N GLU A 372 4.61 -8.71 -20.23
CA GLU A 372 5.03 -7.52 -21.00
C GLU A 372 3.92 -7.05 -21.95
N GLN A 373 3.03 -7.93 -22.42
CA GLN A 373 1.88 -7.52 -23.23
C GLN A 373 0.90 -6.61 -22.47
N ASN A 374 0.90 -6.65 -21.13
CA ASN A 374 0.02 -5.86 -20.26
C ASN A 374 0.72 -4.61 -19.71
N VAL A 375 1.95 -4.31 -20.15
CA VAL A 375 2.70 -3.12 -19.78
C VAL A 375 2.89 -2.24 -21.00
N LEU A 376 2.32 -1.04 -20.98
CA LEU A 376 2.57 -0.06 -22.05
C LEU A 376 3.92 0.62 -21.80
N ARG A 377 4.90 0.44 -22.70
CA ARG A 377 6.17 1.16 -22.63
C ARG A 377 6.12 2.43 -23.45
N LEU A 378 6.51 3.53 -22.82
CA LEU A 378 6.63 4.84 -23.47
C LEU A 378 8.05 5.39 -23.25
N SER A 379 8.45 6.35 -24.08
CA SER A 379 9.65 7.16 -23.87
C SER A 379 9.27 8.62 -23.88
N ARG A 380 9.84 9.41 -22.95
CA ARG A 380 9.69 10.86 -22.91
C ARG A 380 10.04 11.50 -24.26
N GLU A 381 11.14 11.08 -24.88
CA GLU A 381 11.62 11.61 -26.16
C GLU A 381 10.65 11.29 -27.31
N ALA A 382 10.10 10.07 -27.33
CA ALA A 382 9.14 9.64 -28.35
C ALA A 382 7.77 10.33 -28.21
N LEU A 383 7.36 10.72 -26.99
CA LEU A 383 6.08 11.40 -26.75
C LEU A 383 6.00 12.78 -27.42
N ALA A 384 7.12 13.51 -27.52
CA ALA A 384 7.14 14.83 -28.18
C ALA A 384 6.74 14.75 -29.66
N SER A 385 7.15 13.69 -30.36
CA SER A 385 6.84 13.47 -31.78
C SER A 385 5.57 12.66 -32.02
N SER A 386 5.19 11.77 -31.09
CA SER A 386 4.00 10.92 -31.21
C SER A 386 2.70 11.66 -30.81
N GLY A 387 2.81 12.56 -29.83
CA GLY A 387 1.68 13.29 -29.24
C GLY A 387 1.13 12.61 -27.99
N VAL A 388 -0.04 13.07 -27.55
CA VAL A 388 -0.69 12.54 -26.34
C VAL A 388 -1.10 11.07 -26.50
N VAL A 389 -0.73 10.27 -25.51
CA VAL A 389 -1.13 8.87 -25.35
C VAL A 389 -2.32 8.83 -24.40
N ILE A 390 -3.38 8.10 -24.77
CA ILE A 390 -4.56 7.89 -23.94
C ILE A 390 -4.77 6.38 -23.78
N ALA A 391 -4.83 5.91 -22.54
CA ALA A 391 -4.92 4.48 -22.24
C ALA A 391 -5.85 4.21 -21.05
N ASN A 392 -6.49 3.04 -21.06
CA ASN A 392 -7.20 2.52 -19.90
C ASN A 392 -6.28 1.57 -19.14
N VAL A 393 -6.12 1.82 -17.83
CA VAL A 393 -5.32 0.99 -16.93
C VAL A 393 -6.26 0.33 -15.93
N THR A 394 -6.16 -0.98 -15.79
CA THR A 394 -6.93 -1.80 -14.86
C THR A 394 -6.21 -1.92 -13.53
N ALA A 395 -6.98 -2.03 -12.43
CA ALA A 395 -6.43 -2.20 -11.09
C ALA A 395 -5.45 -3.39 -11.00
N ARG A 396 -4.33 -3.17 -10.30
CA ARG A 396 -3.20 -4.10 -10.21
C ARG A 396 -3.49 -5.42 -9.49
N SER A 397 -4.55 -5.46 -8.68
CA SER A 397 -5.06 -6.66 -7.98
C SER A 397 -5.91 -7.56 -8.89
N VAL A 398 -6.26 -7.10 -10.10
CA VAL A 398 -7.04 -7.86 -11.08
C VAL A 398 -6.11 -8.37 -12.17
N LYS A 399 -6.22 -9.67 -12.49
CA LYS A 399 -5.52 -10.24 -13.64
C LYS A 399 -6.02 -9.56 -14.92
N PRO A 400 -5.17 -8.82 -15.66
CA PRO A 400 -5.59 -8.14 -16.88
C PRO A 400 -5.96 -9.17 -17.95
N GLY A 401 -6.93 -8.84 -18.81
CA GLY A 401 -7.19 -9.58 -20.03
C GLY A 401 -6.08 -9.38 -21.07
N ALA A 402 -6.15 -10.13 -22.18
CA ALA A 402 -5.13 -10.09 -23.24
C ALA A 402 -4.98 -8.74 -23.97
N LYS A 403 -5.86 -7.77 -23.69
CA LYS A 403 -5.83 -6.41 -24.28
C LYS A 403 -5.85 -5.32 -23.21
N ASP A 404 -5.93 -5.70 -21.94
CA ASP A 404 -6.00 -4.75 -20.84
C ASP A 404 -4.59 -4.44 -20.35
N LEU A 405 -4.40 -3.27 -19.74
CA LEU A 405 -3.11 -2.86 -19.19
C LEU A 405 -3.13 -2.97 -17.67
N SER A 406 -2.08 -3.52 -17.09
CA SER A 406 -1.81 -3.41 -15.64
C SER A 406 -1.15 -2.07 -15.30
N GLY A 407 -0.49 -1.44 -16.27
CA GLY A 407 0.12 -0.13 -16.06
C GLY A 407 0.96 0.35 -17.24
N ILE A 408 1.57 1.50 -17.04
CA ILE A 408 2.40 2.21 -18.02
C ILE A 408 3.76 2.47 -17.41
N ASN A 409 4.84 2.17 -18.15
CA ASN A 409 6.21 2.53 -17.79
C ASN A 409 6.76 3.53 -18.80
N ILE A 410 7.15 4.70 -18.35
CA ILE A 410 7.65 5.80 -19.19
C ILE A 410 9.14 5.98 -18.92
N GLU A 411 9.99 5.62 -19.88
CA GLU A 411 11.43 5.82 -19.81
C GLU A 411 11.78 7.31 -20.02
N LEU A 412 12.67 7.84 -19.18
CA LEU A 412 13.22 9.19 -19.26
C LEU A 412 14.45 9.28 -20.17
N GLY A 413 14.78 8.22 -20.90
CA GLY A 413 15.89 8.18 -21.84
C GLY A 413 17.28 8.40 -21.23
N GLY A 414 18.28 8.60 -22.08
CA GLY A 414 19.69 8.69 -21.68
C GLY A 414 20.04 9.88 -20.77
N ALA A 415 19.23 10.94 -20.79
CA ALA A 415 19.41 12.06 -19.87
C ALA A 415 18.85 11.78 -18.46
N GLY A 416 17.97 10.78 -18.33
CA GLY A 416 17.29 10.45 -17.08
C GLY A 416 16.47 11.60 -16.51
N ASP A 417 16.37 11.61 -15.19
CA ASP A 417 15.66 12.61 -14.39
C ASP A 417 16.33 14.01 -14.41
N LEU A 418 15.57 14.99 -14.92
CA LEU A 418 15.99 16.36 -15.17
C LEU A 418 15.67 17.35 -14.03
N ASP A 419 15.13 16.89 -12.90
CA ASP A 419 14.79 17.79 -11.79
C ASP A 419 15.97 18.63 -11.28
N ALA A 420 15.71 19.73 -10.58
CA ALA A 420 16.80 20.45 -9.91
C ALA A 420 17.32 19.63 -8.71
N PRO A 421 18.63 19.61 -8.42
CA PRO A 421 19.14 18.98 -7.19
C PRO A 421 18.42 19.51 -5.95
N CYS A 422 18.00 18.61 -5.06
CA CYS A 422 17.49 18.91 -3.72
C CYS A 422 18.41 18.31 -2.65
N ASN A 423 18.26 18.73 -1.39
CA ASN A 423 19.08 18.24 -0.28
C ASN A 423 18.20 17.52 0.76
N ALA A 424 18.31 16.19 0.81
CA ALA A 424 17.60 15.36 1.78
C ALA A 424 18.00 15.62 3.24
N ALA A 425 19.09 16.37 3.48
CA ALA A 425 19.46 16.76 4.84
C ALA A 425 18.63 17.94 5.39
N THR A 426 17.95 18.69 4.51
CA THR A 426 17.19 19.90 4.86
C THR A 426 15.77 19.89 4.34
N ASP A 427 15.45 18.98 3.41
CA ASP A 427 14.12 18.84 2.81
C ASP A 427 13.67 17.37 2.89
N PRO A 428 12.68 17.04 3.74
CA PRO A 428 12.18 15.68 3.90
C PRO A 428 11.50 15.14 2.63
N LEU A 429 11.04 16.01 1.72
CA LEU A 429 10.38 15.64 0.46
C LEU A 429 11.37 15.44 -0.70
N CYS A 430 12.68 15.60 -0.45
CA CYS A 430 13.70 15.39 -1.45
C CYS A 430 13.83 13.91 -1.82
N ASP A 431 13.43 13.59 -3.05
CA ASP A 431 13.46 12.25 -3.64
C ASP A 431 14.88 11.75 -3.98
N GLY A 432 15.90 12.63 -3.89
CA GLY A 432 17.29 12.32 -4.17
C GLY A 432 17.64 12.13 -5.65
N ARG A 433 16.68 12.34 -6.57
CA ARG A 433 16.84 12.28 -8.02
C ARG A 433 17.40 10.97 -8.60
N GLY A 434 17.70 11.03 -9.89
CA GLY A 434 18.45 10.01 -10.62
C GLY A 434 17.57 8.82 -10.97
N TYR A 435 16.31 9.10 -11.26
CA TYR A 435 15.32 8.15 -11.75
C TYR A 435 15.48 7.91 -13.26
N GLN A 436 15.06 6.74 -13.71
CA GLN A 436 15.10 6.35 -15.12
C GLN A 436 13.71 6.32 -15.73
N ASN A 437 12.66 6.17 -14.91
CA ASN A 437 11.31 6.02 -15.41
C ASN A 437 10.28 6.71 -14.51
N TYR A 438 9.08 6.84 -15.06
CA TYR A 438 7.83 6.90 -14.31
C TYR A 438 7.05 5.61 -14.47
N THR A 439 6.29 5.21 -13.45
CA THR A 439 5.24 4.19 -13.55
C THR A 439 3.87 4.78 -13.21
N VAL A 440 2.85 4.36 -13.95
CA VAL A 440 1.43 4.67 -13.70
C VAL A 440 0.67 3.36 -13.56
N GLU A 441 0.01 3.17 -12.44
CA GLU A 441 -0.80 1.99 -12.14
C GLU A 441 -2.09 2.39 -11.40
N VAL A 442 -3.05 1.47 -11.32
CA VAL A 442 -4.32 1.68 -10.62
C VAL A 442 -4.35 0.78 -9.39
N VAL A 443 -4.68 1.36 -8.24
CA VAL A 443 -4.91 0.63 -6.99
C VAL A 443 -6.40 0.60 -6.73
N ASP A 444 -6.91 -0.56 -6.31
CA ASP A 444 -8.30 -0.74 -5.87
C ASP A 444 -8.26 -1.49 -4.55
N ARG A 445 -9.11 -1.13 -3.60
CA ARG A 445 -9.26 -1.82 -2.31
C ARG A 445 -9.90 -3.19 -2.50
N MET A 446 -9.15 -4.10 -3.12
CA MET A 446 -9.55 -5.41 -3.58
C MET A 446 -8.38 -6.38 -3.46
N GLY A 447 -8.68 -7.57 -2.95
CA GLY A 447 -7.71 -8.62 -2.67
C GLY A 447 -6.74 -8.18 -1.60
N THR A 448 -5.45 -8.36 -1.83
CA THR A 448 -4.42 -7.98 -0.87
C THR A 448 -4.34 -6.46 -0.68
N ASP A 449 -4.73 -5.67 -1.69
CA ASP A 449 -4.84 -4.22 -1.58
C ASP A 449 -6.11 -3.76 -0.83
N SER A 450 -7.02 -4.65 -0.39
CA SER A 450 -8.21 -4.27 0.38
C SER A 450 -7.92 -3.46 1.64
N PHE A 451 -6.75 -3.68 2.25
CA PHE A 451 -6.31 -2.98 3.45
C PHE A 451 -5.41 -1.76 3.18
N THR A 452 -5.15 -1.45 1.90
CA THR A 452 -4.53 -0.18 1.53
C THR A 452 -5.54 0.96 1.70
N PRO A 453 -5.10 2.20 1.99
CA PRO A 453 -6.00 3.24 2.47
C PRO A 453 -6.97 3.77 1.41
N ASP A 454 -6.66 3.68 0.11
CA ASP A 454 -7.41 4.38 -0.94
C ASP A 454 -7.47 3.57 -2.25
N SER A 455 -8.31 4.01 -3.19
CA SER A 455 -8.41 3.47 -4.56
C SER A 455 -8.31 4.59 -5.58
N GLY A 456 -7.37 4.49 -6.52
CA GLY A 456 -7.08 5.58 -7.45
C GLY A 456 -5.88 5.30 -8.34
N VAL A 457 -5.32 6.34 -8.94
CA VAL A 457 -4.12 6.24 -9.79
C VAL A 457 -2.87 6.50 -8.95
N LEU A 458 -1.94 5.53 -8.94
CA LEU A 458 -0.63 5.63 -8.33
C LEU A 458 0.41 6.01 -9.38
N LEU A 459 1.10 7.12 -9.14
CA LEU A 459 2.19 7.63 -9.98
C LEU A 459 3.49 7.61 -9.17
N ALA A 460 4.56 7.06 -9.75
CA ALA A 460 5.86 7.04 -9.09
C ALA A 460 7.03 7.24 -10.05
N LYS A 461 8.10 7.84 -9.56
CA LYS A 461 9.42 7.80 -10.21
C LYS A 461 10.12 6.49 -9.84
N THR A 462 10.79 5.86 -10.78
CA THR A 462 11.45 4.58 -10.55
C THR A 462 12.86 4.47 -11.15
N LYS A 463 13.72 3.71 -10.47
CA LYS A 463 15.07 3.35 -10.90
C LYS A 463 15.11 1.91 -11.38
N ASN A 464 15.95 1.64 -12.37
CA ASN A 464 16.15 0.29 -12.91
C ASN A 464 16.91 -0.61 -11.92
N GLN A 465 17.77 -0.04 -11.09
CA GLN A 465 18.52 -0.74 -10.05
C GLN A 465 17.94 -0.42 -8.66
N ASP A 466 18.16 -1.33 -7.71
CA ASP A 466 17.67 -1.25 -6.33
C ASP A 466 18.55 -0.31 -5.49
N ARG A 467 18.68 0.95 -5.94
CA ARG A 467 19.42 2.00 -5.24
C ARG A 467 18.43 2.92 -4.54
N ALA A 468 18.06 2.54 -3.32
CA ALA A 468 17.06 3.24 -2.50
C ALA A 468 17.35 4.76 -2.38
N PRO A 469 16.32 5.63 -2.46
CA PRO A 469 14.97 5.31 -2.94
C PRO A 469 15.00 4.93 -4.43
N PHE A 470 14.53 3.74 -4.79
CA PHE A 470 14.43 3.28 -6.18
C PHE A 470 13.00 3.28 -6.70
N GLU A 471 12.02 3.46 -5.83
CA GLU A 471 10.65 3.86 -6.16
C GLU A 471 10.27 5.04 -5.27
N TRP A 472 9.62 6.06 -5.83
CA TRP A 472 9.20 7.25 -5.08
C TRP A 472 7.84 7.72 -5.56
N VAL A 473 6.84 7.69 -4.67
CA VAL A 473 5.47 8.11 -4.97
C VAL A 473 5.43 9.62 -5.20
N VAL A 474 4.79 10.02 -6.30
CA VAL A 474 4.32 11.38 -6.53
C VAL A 474 3.02 11.52 -5.75
N ASP A 475 3.03 12.41 -4.78
CA ASP A 475 1.97 12.58 -3.81
C ASP A 475 0.99 13.67 -4.25
N ALA A 476 -0.28 13.30 -4.45
CA ALA A 476 -1.33 14.25 -4.80
C ALA A 476 -1.68 15.21 -3.64
N ASN A 477 -1.41 14.80 -2.39
CA ASN A 477 -1.68 15.55 -1.17
C ASN A 477 -0.42 15.62 -0.28
N PRO A 478 0.65 16.33 -0.70
CA PRO A 478 1.96 16.31 -0.03
C PRO A 478 2.00 17.03 1.33
N GLN A 479 0.85 17.50 1.81
CA GLN A 479 0.74 18.17 3.10
C GLN A 479 0.75 17.12 4.23
N ASP A 480 1.11 17.54 5.44
CA ASP A 480 0.99 16.64 6.59
C ASP A 480 -0.47 16.24 6.81
N ILE A 481 -0.73 14.93 6.89
CA ILE A 481 -2.08 14.38 7.08
C ILE A 481 -2.63 14.65 8.50
N ASN A 482 -1.79 15.13 9.43
CA ASN A 482 -2.13 15.50 10.81
C ASN A 482 -2.80 14.36 11.61
N MET A 483 -2.40 13.12 11.33
CA MET A 483 -2.92 11.93 12.00
C MET A 483 -2.23 11.71 13.35
N THR A 484 -3.01 11.33 14.37
CA THR A 484 -2.48 10.84 15.65
C THR A 484 -2.03 9.40 15.48
N ASP A 485 -0.79 9.11 15.86
CA ASP A 485 -0.21 7.78 15.91
C ASP A 485 -0.74 7.01 17.14
N TYR A 486 -0.43 7.51 18.33
CA TYR A 486 -0.80 6.90 19.61
C TYR A 486 -0.99 7.95 20.71
N VAL A 487 -1.42 7.48 21.89
CA VAL A 487 -1.61 8.28 23.10
C VAL A 487 -0.66 7.79 24.18
N LEU A 488 0.17 8.71 24.71
CA LEU A 488 1.10 8.43 25.81
C LEU A 488 0.36 8.17 27.13
N PRO A 489 1.01 7.55 28.13
CA PRO A 489 0.40 7.28 29.44
C PRO A 489 -0.20 8.50 30.14
N ASP A 490 0.33 9.71 29.89
CA ASP A 490 -0.15 10.97 30.44
C ASP A 490 -1.36 11.58 29.68
N GLY A 491 -1.80 10.94 28.59
CA GLY A 491 -2.88 11.39 27.73
C GLY A 491 -2.44 12.25 26.53
N THR A 492 -1.15 12.52 26.38
CA THR A 492 -0.62 13.30 25.26
C THR A 492 -0.78 12.51 23.96
N LYS A 493 -1.44 13.12 22.95
CA LYS A 493 -1.54 12.58 21.60
C LYS A 493 -0.26 12.83 20.84
N VAL A 494 0.34 11.78 20.29
CA VAL A 494 1.55 11.87 19.48
C VAL A 494 1.16 11.77 18.01
N PRO A 495 1.49 12.76 17.15
CA PRO A 495 1.22 12.67 15.72
C PRO A 495 2.20 11.71 15.05
N ILE A 496 1.79 11.14 13.91
CA ILE A 496 2.73 10.44 13.04
C ILE A 496 3.79 11.41 12.51
N THR A 497 5.01 10.93 12.28
CA THR A 497 6.09 11.75 11.71
C THR A 497 5.89 11.91 10.19
N ILE A 498 6.59 12.87 9.57
CA ILE A 498 6.63 12.97 8.10
C ILE A 498 7.22 11.72 7.43
N GLY A 499 8.02 10.96 8.18
CA GLY A 499 8.65 9.73 7.71
C GLY A 499 7.75 8.49 7.81
N ASP A 500 6.62 8.58 8.51
CA ASP A 500 5.64 7.51 8.60
C ASP A 500 5.00 7.24 7.23
N TYR A 501 4.63 5.99 6.99
CA TYR A 501 4.06 5.59 5.71
C TYR A 501 2.61 6.07 5.51
N ARG A 502 1.88 6.29 6.61
CA ARG A 502 0.48 6.78 6.59
C ARG A 502 0.38 8.22 6.11
N GLN A 503 1.50 8.95 6.03
CA GLN A 503 1.55 10.25 5.33
C GLN A 503 1.23 10.13 3.83
N LEU A 504 1.29 8.92 3.24
CA LEU A 504 0.91 8.68 1.85
C LEU A 504 -0.51 8.11 1.71
N SER A 505 -1.35 8.14 2.76
CA SER A 505 -2.66 7.45 2.73
C SER A 505 -3.65 8.05 1.74
N ASP A 506 -3.51 9.33 1.42
CA ASP A 506 -4.32 10.10 0.48
C ASP A 506 -3.52 10.51 -0.78
N ALA A 507 -2.41 9.82 -1.06
CA ALA A 507 -1.49 10.18 -2.14
C ALA A 507 -2.00 9.88 -3.57
N LEU A 508 -3.04 9.06 -3.71
CA LEU A 508 -3.53 8.63 -5.04
C LEU A 508 -4.25 9.77 -5.76
N PHE A 509 -4.12 9.79 -7.08
CA PHE A 509 -4.83 10.74 -7.94
C PHE A 509 -6.23 10.23 -8.31
N HIS A 510 -7.20 11.15 -8.40
CA HIS A 510 -8.61 10.85 -8.70
C HIS A 510 -9.11 11.64 -9.90
N ALA A 511 -10.13 11.12 -10.59
CA ALA A 511 -10.70 11.79 -11.76
C ALA A 511 -11.70 12.91 -11.37
N GLY A 512 -11.61 14.05 -12.06
CA GLY A 512 -12.61 15.11 -11.97
C GLY A 512 -12.41 16.09 -10.81
N THR A 513 -13.37 17.01 -10.65
CA THR A 513 -13.21 18.16 -9.76
C THR A 513 -13.76 17.89 -8.36
N ASN A 514 -13.14 18.50 -7.35
CA ASN A 514 -13.56 18.41 -5.95
C ASN A 514 -13.59 16.98 -5.39
N SER A 515 -12.71 16.10 -5.90
CA SER A 515 -12.55 14.73 -5.42
C SER A 515 -11.94 14.67 -4.02
N GLY A 516 -11.20 15.69 -3.59
CA GLY A 516 -10.32 15.63 -2.42
C GLY A 516 -8.86 15.34 -2.77
N SER A 517 -8.58 15.10 -4.06
CA SER A 517 -7.24 14.85 -4.59
C SER A 517 -7.05 15.57 -5.94
N GLU A 518 -5.84 15.54 -6.48
CA GLU A 518 -5.51 16.08 -7.78
C GLU A 518 -5.91 15.11 -8.91
N TYR A 519 -6.24 15.65 -10.09
CA TYR A 519 -6.59 14.90 -11.30
C TYR A 519 -5.55 15.03 -12.42
N GLU A 520 -4.45 15.75 -12.17
CA GLU A 520 -3.34 15.91 -13.11
C GLU A 520 -2.04 16.19 -12.37
N TYR A 521 -0.91 15.85 -13.00
CA TYR A 521 0.43 16.15 -12.50
C TYR A 521 1.32 16.63 -13.64
N THR A 522 1.91 17.81 -13.49
CA THR A 522 2.89 18.34 -14.44
C THR A 522 4.29 18.29 -13.84
N ASP A 523 5.15 17.47 -14.44
CA ASP A 523 6.59 17.57 -14.20
C ASP A 523 7.21 18.48 -15.27
N THR A 524 7.42 19.74 -14.88
CA THR A 524 8.00 20.74 -15.77
C THR A 524 9.46 20.45 -16.10
N ALA A 525 10.22 19.83 -15.20
CA ALA A 525 11.64 19.54 -15.42
C ALA A 525 11.81 18.37 -16.39
N ASN A 526 11.07 17.28 -16.17
CA ASN A 526 11.05 16.14 -17.08
C ASN A 526 10.12 16.31 -18.28
N ARG A 527 9.54 17.50 -18.48
CA ARG A 527 8.77 17.87 -19.68
C ARG A 527 7.59 16.92 -19.95
N LEU A 528 6.93 16.43 -18.89
CA LEU A 528 5.81 15.50 -18.96
C LEU A 528 4.58 16.05 -18.24
N HIS A 529 3.41 15.69 -18.75
CA HIS A 529 2.12 15.98 -18.12
C HIS A 529 1.27 14.70 -18.11
N PHE A 530 0.79 14.33 -16.93
CA PHE A 530 -0.06 13.18 -16.65
C PHE A 530 -1.47 13.66 -16.30
N TYR A 531 -2.49 13.00 -16.85
CA TYR A 531 -3.89 13.34 -16.67
C TYR A 531 -4.70 12.13 -16.24
N ILE A 532 -5.55 12.30 -15.23
CA ILE A 532 -6.48 11.30 -14.73
C ILE A 532 -7.86 11.70 -15.23
N THR A 533 -8.21 11.23 -16.43
CA THR A 533 -9.29 11.84 -17.21
C THR A 533 -10.65 11.23 -16.93
N ASN A 534 -10.71 9.97 -16.50
CA ASN A 534 -11.96 9.30 -16.20
C ASN A 534 -11.76 8.08 -15.30
N VAL A 535 -12.81 7.73 -14.56
CA VAL A 535 -12.89 6.54 -13.72
C VAL A 535 -13.97 5.61 -14.26
N HIS A 536 -13.72 4.30 -14.23
CA HIS A 536 -14.67 3.28 -14.64
C HIS A 536 -14.68 2.15 -13.62
N ARG A 537 -15.87 1.71 -13.25
CA ARG A 537 -16.07 0.47 -12.51
C ARG A 537 -17.06 -0.39 -13.26
N ASP A 538 -16.62 -1.59 -13.66
CA ASP A 538 -17.48 -2.48 -14.45
C ASP A 538 -18.52 -3.19 -13.57
N ARG A 539 -19.36 -4.03 -14.19
CA ARG A 539 -20.43 -4.75 -13.46
C ARG A 539 -19.90 -5.85 -12.52
N LYS A 540 -18.65 -6.27 -12.68
CA LYS A 540 -17.97 -7.21 -11.77
C LYS A 540 -17.24 -6.47 -10.65
N GLY A 541 -17.29 -5.14 -10.64
CA GLY A 541 -16.61 -4.30 -9.66
C GLY A 541 -15.17 -3.97 -10.03
N VAL A 542 -14.67 -4.31 -11.23
CA VAL A 542 -13.28 -4.04 -11.61
C VAL A 542 -13.09 -2.55 -11.86
N LEU A 543 -12.17 -1.93 -11.10
CA LEU A 543 -11.75 -0.55 -11.29
C LEU A 543 -10.76 -0.42 -12.45
N SER A 544 -10.95 0.63 -13.25
CA SER A 544 -9.98 1.09 -14.24
C SER A 544 -10.06 2.59 -14.42
N TYR A 545 -8.96 3.20 -14.82
CA TYR A 545 -8.89 4.63 -15.12
C TYR A 545 -8.50 4.87 -16.57
N THR A 546 -9.10 5.88 -17.18
CA THR A 546 -8.55 6.46 -18.41
C THR A 546 -7.52 7.51 -18.03
N VAL A 547 -6.26 7.21 -18.31
CA VAL A 547 -5.13 8.14 -18.11
C VAL A 547 -4.64 8.67 -19.45
N ALA A 548 -4.08 9.87 -19.44
CA ALA A 548 -3.39 10.43 -20.61
C ALA A 548 -2.03 11.00 -20.24
N ILE A 549 -1.06 10.85 -21.13
CA ILE A 549 0.32 11.28 -20.92
C ILE A 549 0.79 12.01 -22.17
N ARG A 550 1.39 13.19 -22.00
CA ARG A 550 1.99 13.93 -23.11
C ARG A 550 3.31 14.57 -22.72
N SER A 551 4.07 14.91 -23.76
CA SER A 551 5.21 15.82 -23.64
C SER A 551 4.75 17.28 -23.53
N LEU A 552 5.56 18.09 -22.87
CA LEU A 552 5.48 19.56 -22.89
C LEU A 552 6.21 20.18 -24.10
N ASP A 553 6.98 19.39 -24.85
CA ASP A 553 7.83 19.84 -25.96
C ASP A 553 7.23 19.60 -27.36
N GLY A 554 6.11 18.90 -27.43
CA GLY A 554 5.43 18.64 -28.70
C GLY A 554 4.11 17.90 -28.54
N SER A 555 3.27 17.98 -29.56
CA SER A 555 1.94 17.36 -29.58
C SER A 555 1.73 16.37 -30.75
N GLY A 556 2.83 16.00 -31.41
CA GLY A 556 2.88 15.14 -32.57
C GLY A 556 2.22 15.70 -33.84
N ALA A 557 2.24 14.91 -34.92
CA ALA A 557 1.74 15.34 -36.23
C ALA A 557 0.19 15.32 -36.37
N GLN A 558 -0.51 14.96 -35.30
CA GLN A 558 -1.96 14.76 -35.33
C GLN A 558 -2.68 16.10 -35.53
N LYS A 559 -3.71 16.12 -36.39
CA LYS A 559 -4.55 17.31 -36.55
C LYS A 559 -5.50 17.40 -35.37
N ARG A 560 -5.44 18.50 -34.62
CA ARG A 560 -6.32 18.75 -33.47
C ARG A 560 -7.57 19.53 -33.89
N GLY A 561 -8.67 19.26 -33.22
CA GLY A 561 -9.94 19.92 -33.47
C GLY A 561 -10.99 19.54 -32.43
N VAL A 562 -11.84 20.49 -32.08
CA VAL A 562 -12.94 20.30 -31.14
C VAL A 562 -14.17 21.06 -31.62
N ARG A 563 -15.34 20.46 -31.40
CA ARG A 563 -16.63 21.13 -31.56
C ARG A 563 -17.55 20.77 -30.42
N VAL A 564 -18.08 21.77 -29.73
CA VAL A 564 -19.13 21.62 -28.73
C VAL A 564 -20.44 22.15 -29.31
N LEU A 565 -21.54 21.42 -29.13
CA LEU A 565 -22.87 21.84 -29.60
C LEU A 565 -23.72 22.41 -28.45
N PRO A 566 -24.59 23.42 -28.73
CA PRO A 566 -25.53 23.92 -27.75
C PRO A 566 -26.55 22.85 -27.34
N THR A 567 -27.14 23.01 -26.16
CA THR A 567 -28.09 22.06 -25.58
C THR A 567 -29.13 22.78 -24.73
N VAL A 568 -30.07 22.03 -24.14
CA VAL A 568 -31.05 22.55 -23.19
C VAL A 568 -30.99 21.72 -21.91
N ALA A 569 -31.15 22.38 -20.76
CA ALA A 569 -31.04 21.71 -19.48
C ALA A 569 -32.27 20.82 -19.24
N LYS A 570 -32.05 19.61 -18.76
CA LYS A 570 -33.12 18.67 -18.39
C LYS A 570 -33.24 18.59 -16.87
N PRO A 571 -34.39 19.00 -16.27
CA PRO A 571 -34.60 18.88 -14.83
C PRO A 571 -34.81 17.42 -14.41
N ASP A 572 -34.30 17.07 -13.24
CA ASP A 572 -34.65 15.85 -12.52
C ASP A 572 -35.65 16.12 -11.38
N ARG A 573 -36.02 15.08 -10.63
CA ARG A 573 -36.97 15.17 -9.52
C ARG A 573 -36.45 15.98 -8.32
N SER A 574 -35.14 16.18 -8.21
CA SER A 574 -34.49 16.95 -7.14
C SER A 574 -34.37 18.45 -7.47
N GLY A 575 -34.79 18.85 -8.67
CA GLY A 575 -34.66 20.21 -9.19
C GLY A 575 -33.28 20.52 -9.77
N VAL A 576 -32.36 19.55 -9.81
CA VAL A 576 -31.10 19.67 -10.55
C VAL A 576 -31.42 19.61 -12.04
N GLN A 577 -30.87 20.55 -12.81
CA GLN A 577 -30.96 20.56 -14.25
C GLN A 577 -29.61 20.19 -14.85
N THR A 578 -29.62 19.28 -15.82
CA THR A 578 -28.40 18.79 -16.48
C THR A 578 -28.29 19.32 -17.91
N CYS A 579 -27.24 20.06 -18.18
CA CYS A 579 -26.80 20.47 -19.51
C CYS A 579 -25.87 19.42 -20.10
N ASN A 580 -26.40 18.55 -20.96
CA ASN A 580 -25.61 17.52 -21.66
C ASN A 580 -25.06 18.10 -22.96
N PHE A 581 -23.85 18.65 -22.91
CA PHE A 581 -23.16 19.18 -24.08
C PHE A 581 -22.57 18.03 -24.91
N SER A 582 -22.77 18.08 -26.22
CA SER A 582 -22.13 17.13 -27.13
C SER A 582 -20.78 17.69 -27.58
N LEU A 583 -19.68 17.06 -27.16
CA LEU A 583 -18.32 17.37 -27.59
C LEU A 583 -17.89 16.37 -28.67
N THR A 584 -17.38 16.84 -29.79
CA THR A 584 -16.83 16.00 -30.87
C THR A 584 -15.37 16.36 -31.12
N ASN A 585 -14.50 15.35 -31.14
CA ASN A 585 -13.14 15.50 -31.64
C ASN A 585 -13.20 15.55 -33.17
N THR A 586 -12.95 16.72 -33.75
CA THR A 586 -12.97 16.95 -35.21
C THR A 586 -11.59 16.79 -35.85
N GLY A 587 -10.61 16.38 -35.06
CA GLY A 587 -9.25 16.09 -35.48
C GLY A 587 -9.09 14.78 -36.25
N LYS A 588 -7.84 14.33 -36.38
CA LYS A 588 -7.47 13.05 -36.98
C LYS A 588 -6.50 12.31 -36.08
N ALA A 589 -6.65 10.99 -35.98
CA ALA A 589 -5.77 10.11 -35.24
C ALA A 589 -4.32 10.24 -35.73
N GLY A 590 -3.38 10.05 -34.80
CA GLY A 590 -1.96 10.02 -35.08
C GLY A 590 -1.44 8.68 -35.59
N THR A 591 -0.16 8.69 -35.92
CA THR A 591 0.65 7.51 -36.23
C THR A 591 1.91 7.55 -35.39
N THR A 592 2.48 6.38 -35.08
CA THR A 592 3.78 6.28 -34.38
C THR A 592 4.96 6.32 -35.35
N SER A 593 6.14 6.69 -34.84
CA SER A 593 7.44 6.49 -35.50
C SER A 593 8.49 5.88 -34.56
N GLY A 594 8.06 5.24 -33.45
CA GLY A 594 8.93 4.63 -32.44
C GLY A 594 9.13 3.11 -32.62
N PRO A 595 9.98 2.49 -31.78
CA PRO A 595 10.25 1.05 -31.83
C PRO A 595 9.06 0.17 -31.39
N GLU A 596 8.17 0.68 -30.55
CA GLU A 596 6.90 0.02 -30.19
C GLU A 596 5.71 0.62 -30.93
N ASP A 597 4.79 -0.24 -31.38
CA ASP A 597 3.54 0.20 -32.03
C ASP A 597 2.49 0.64 -30.99
N ILE A 598 2.55 1.92 -30.62
CA ILE A 598 1.58 2.56 -29.73
C ILE A 598 0.41 3.21 -30.47
N THR A 599 0.24 2.95 -31.78
CA THR A 599 -0.77 3.65 -32.62
C THR A 599 -2.18 3.56 -32.05
N GLN A 600 -2.50 2.46 -31.37
CA GLN A 600 -3.82 2.28 -30.77
C GLN A 600 -4.16 3.30 -29.68
N TYR A 601 -3.16 3.89 -29.02
CA TYR A 601 -3.28 4.86 -27.93
C TYR A 601 -3.13 6.31 -28.38
N LEU A 602 -2.86 6.54 -29.69
CA LEU A 602 -2.66 7.86 -30.30
C LEU A 602 -3.88 8.35 -31.10
N LYS A 603 -5.08 7.87 -30.75
CA LYS A 603 -6.31 8.12 -31.52
C LYS A 603 -7.03 9.40 -31.14
N GLY A 604 -6.80 9.89 -29.93
CA GLY A 604 -7.60 10.95 -29.33
C GLY A 604 -6.83 12.21 -28.97
N ASP A 605 -7.51 13.03 -28.19
CA ASP A 605 -6.97 14.24 -27.58
C ASP A 605 -7.58 14.41 -26.18
N VAL A 606 -6.92 15.21 -25.34
CA VAL A 606 -7.43 15.65 -24.04
C VAL A 606 -7.98 17.06 -24.19
N TYR A 607 -9.18 17.28 -23.67
CA TYR A 607 -9.85 18.58 -23.67
C TYR A 607 -9.99 19.10 -22.25
N ARG A 608 -9.46 20.29 -22.00
CA ARG A 608 -9.74 21.04 -20.78
C ARG A 608 -11.08 21.74 -20.89
N LEU A 609 -11.90 21.55 -19.87
CA LEU A 609 -13.27 22.01 -19.79
C LEU A 609 -13.37 23.14 -18.77
N SER A 610 -14.10 24.19 -19.12
CA SER A 610 -14.50 25.22 -18.17
C SER A 610 -15.97 25.57 -18.37
N ALA A 611 -16.70 25.69 -17.26
CA ALA A 611 -18.11 26.07 -17.25
C ALA A 611 -18.31 27.38 -16.49
N LYS A 612 -19.20 28.24 -16.99
CA LYS A 612 -19.60 29.49 -16.35
C LYS A 612 -21.11 29.67 -16.48
N ALA A 613 -21.74 30.31 -15.49
CA ALA A 613 -23.15 30.66 -15.54
C ALA A 613 -23.41 32.03 -14.91
N ASP A 614 -24.42 32.73 -15.44
CA ASP A 614 -24.82 34.04 -14.97
C ASP A 614 -25.86 33.91 -13.84
N GLY A 615 -25.43 34.04 -12.59
CA GLY A 615 -26.32 34.08 -11.42
C GLY A 615 -26.99 32.76 -11.04
N TRP A 616 -26.61 31.65 -11.68
CA TRP A 616 -27.06 30.29 -11.37
C TRP A 616 -25.88 29.47 -10.83
N PRO A 617 -26.07 28.66 -9.77
CA PRO A 617 -25.05 27.73 -9.31
C PRO A 617 -24.77 26.68 -10.38
N ILE A 618 -23.49 26.33 -10.56
CA ILE A 618 -23.06 25.29 -11.49
C ILE A 618 -22.07 24.33 -10.85
N ALA A 619 -22.06 23.10 -11.34
CA ALA A 619 -21.02 22.12 -11.07
C ALA A 619 -20.58 21.49 -12.39
N LEU A 620 -19.28 21.56 -12.66
CA LEU A 620 -18.60 20.84 -13.74
C LEU A 620 -17.87 19.65 -13.11
N PRO A 621 -18.43 18.43 -13.17
CA PRO A 621 -17.91 17.29 -12.40
C PRO A 621 -16.52 16.84 -12.84
N ASN A 622 -16.15 17.12 -14.09
CA ASN A 622 -14.84 16.78 -14.63
C ASN A 622 -14.29 17.95 -15.45
N ALA A 623 -13.07 18.38 -15.12
CA ALA A 623 -12.37 19.44 -15.84
C ALA A 623 -11.66 18.92 -17.09
N LEU A 624 -11.60 17.61 -17.29
CA LEU A 624 -10.96 16.96 -18.42
C LEU A 624 -11.95 16.06 -19.15
N ALA A 625 -11.75 15.90 -20.46
CA ALA A 625 -12.43 14.90 -21.25
C ALA A 625 -11.52 14.36 -22.36
N THR A 626 -11.66 13.09 -22.69
CA THR A 626 -10.95 12.45 -23.81
C THR A 626 -11.93 11.97 -24.86
N ALA A 627 -11.58 12.15 -26.13
CA ALA A 627 -12.34 11.59 -27.25
C ALA A 627 -11.41 11.21 -28.40
N ASP A 628 -11.63 10.03 -28.98
CA ASP A 628 -10.97 9.58 -30.20
C ASP A 628 -11.38 10.45 -31.39
N ALA A 629 -10.54 10.52 -32.41
CA ALA A 629 -10.84 11.26 -33.64
C ALA A 629 -12.17 10.82 -34.26
N GLY A 630 -13.07 11.78 -34.46
CA GLY A 630 -14.44 11.55 -34.96
C GLY A 630 -15.43 11.09 -33.89
N GLN A 631 -14.98 10.74 -32.68
CA GLN A 631 -15.85 10.36 -31.59
C GLN A 631 -16.60 11.58 -31.04
N GLN A 632 -17.85 11.35 -30.70
CA GLN A 632 -18.69 12.28 -29.96
C GLN A 632 -18.93 11.74 -28.55
N ILE A 633 -18.74 12.58 -27.54
CA ILE A 633 -18.95 12.29 -26.14
C ILE A 633 -19.91 13.30 -25.52
N THR A 634 -20.50 12.96 -24.38
CA THR A 634 -21.37 13.86 -23.62
C THR A 634 -20.63 14.43 -22.42
N VAL A 635 -20.64 15.75 -22.27
CA VAL A 635 -20.10 16.47 -21.11
C VAL A 635 -21.28 17.03 -20.29
N PRO A 636 -21.56 16.48 -19.10
CA PRO A 636 -22.61 17.00 -18.23
C PRO A 636 -22.12 18.24 -17.46
N VAL A 637 -22.95 19.28 -17.42
CA VAL A 637 -22.83 20.39 -16.47
C VAL A 637 -24.14 20.48 -15.67
N TYR A 638 -24.04 20.44 -14.35
CA TYR A 638 -25.19 20.51 -13.46
C TYR A 638 -25.46 21.94 -13.03
N THR A 639 -26.73 22.28 -12.89
CA THR A 639 -27.16 23.58 -12.38
C THR A 639 -28.47 23.47 -11.61
N LYS A 640 -28.81 24.51 -10.85
CA LYS A 640 -30.12 24.68 -10.19
C LYS A 640 -30.62 26.10 -10.43
N PRO A 641 -31.94 26.33 -10.34
CA PRO A 641 -32.50 27.68 -10.46
C PRO A 641 -31.83 28.70 -9.56
N GLY A 642 -31.25 29.72 -10.18
CA GLY A 642 -30.65 30.86 -9.52
C GLY A 642 -31.61 32.05 -9.37
N THR A 643 -31.03 33.25 -9.45
CA THR A 643 -31.73 34.52 -9.21
C THR A 643 -32.67 34.94 -10.35
N GLY A 644 -32.46 34.42 -11.57
CA GLY A 644 -33.28 34.72 -12.76
C GLY A 644 -34.17 33.56 -13.24
N PRO A 645 -35.17 33.82 -14.11
CA PRO A 645 -36.06 32.79 -14.67
C PRO A 645 -35.39 31.91 -15.73
N ILE A 646 -34.31 32.41 -16.36
CA ILE A 646 -33.52 31.71 -17.36
C ILE A 646 -32.07 31.69 -16.90
N GLY A 647 -31.46 30.52 -16.91
CA GLY A 647 -30.02 30.32 -16.70
C GLY A 647 -29.31 30.12 -18.02
N LYS A 648 -28.24 30.90 -18.26
CA LYS A 648 -27.34 30.70 -19.40
C LYS A 648 -26.05 30.05 -18.91
N ILE A 649 -25.85 28.79 -19.24
CA ILE A 649 -24.67 28.01 -18.86
C ILE A 649 -23.78 27.90 -20.10
N THR A 650 -22.53 28.32 -20.00
CA THR A 650 -21.57 28.28 -21.10
C THR A 650 -20.50 27.26 -20.78
N LEU A 651 -20.28 26.31 -21.70
CA LEU A 651 -19.18 25.36 -21.65
C LEU A 651 -18.16 25.71 -22.73
N THR A 652 -16.88 25.77 -22.35
CA THR A 652 -15.75 25.89 -23.25
C THR A 652 -14.89 24.65 -23.13
N ALA A 653 -14.53 24.07 -24.27
CA ALA A 653 -13.56 22.99 -24.39
C ALA A 653 -12.35 23.45 -25.21
N THR A 654 -11.15 23.21 -24.69
CA THR A 654 -9.88 23.56 -25.32
C THR A 654 -8.99 22.32 -25.40
N SER A 655 -8.41 22.05 -26.56
CA SER A 655 -7.44 20.96 -26.74
C SER A 655 -6.16 21.24 -25.94
N GLU A 656 -5.72 20.28 -25.13
CA GLU A 656 -4.43 20.34 -24.42
C GLU A 656 -3.24 20.16 -25.37
N SER A 657 -3.46 19.53 -26.53
CA SER A 657 -2.45 19.32 -27.57
C SER A 657 -2.28 20.50 -28.53
N ASP A 658 -3.31 21.33 -28.69
CA ASP A 658 -3.30 22.58 -29.49
C ASP A 658 -4.31 23.58 -28.89
N PRO A 659 -3.87 24.47 -27.99
CA PRO A 659 -4.75 25.44 -27.32
C PRO A 659 -5.49 26.40 -28.27
N THR A 660 -5.05 26.53 -29.53
CA THR A 660 -5.77 27.32 -30.54
C THR A 660 -7.07 26.66 -30.98
N LYS A 661 -7.24 25.35 -30.71
CA LYS A 661 -8.48 24.61 -30.95
C LYS A 661 -9.36 24.69 -29.70
N THR A 662 -10.22 25.69 -29.71
CA THR A 662 -11.20 25.93 -28.67
C THR A 662 -12.60 26.00 -29.27
N SER A 663 -13.60 25.45 -28.58
CA SER A 663 -15.00 25.54 -28.94
C SER A 663 -15.86 25.83 -27.72
N THR A 664 -16.81 26.76 -27.88
CA THR A 664 -17.71 27.20 -26.83
C THR A 664 -19.15 27.03 -27.27
N ALA A 665 -20.00 26.53 -26.37
CA ALA A 665 -21.43 26.40 -26.58
C ALA A 665 -22.21 26.81 -25.34
N THR A 666 -23.50 27.08 -25.54
CA THR A 666 -24.42 27.48 -24.47
C THR A 666 -25.52 26.46 -24.27
N CYS A 667 -25.89 26.27 -23.01
CA CYS A 667 -27.08 25.57 -22.55
C CYS A 667 -28.06 26.57 -21.93
N ILE A 668 -29.33 26.43 -22.27
CA ILE A 668 -30.41 27.20 -21.65
C ILE A 668 -31.10 26.33 -20.60
N ALA A 669 -31.16 26.84 -19.37
CA ALA A 669 -31.90 26.27 -18.24
C ALA A 669 -33.09 27.18 -17.90
N ILE A 670 -34.22 26.60 -17.50
CA ILE A 670 -35.45 27.35 -17.22
C ILE A 670 -35.90 27.05 -15.79
N LYS A 671 -36.21 28.09 -15.02
CA LYS A 671 -36.81 27.96 -13.70
C LYS A 671 -38.29 27.63 -13.89
N HIS A 672 -38.67 26.40 -13.59
CA HIS A 672 -40.06 25.94 -13.61
C HIS A 672 -40.80 26.33 -12.33
#